data_AF-A0A968UDQ1-F1
#
_entry.id   AF-A0A968UDQ1-F1
#
_cell.length_a   1.000
_cell.length_b   1.000
_cell.length_c   1.000
_cell.angle_alpha   90.00
_cell.angle_beta   90.00
_cell.angle_gamma   90.00
#
_symmetry.space_group_name_H-M   'P 1'
#
loop_
_entity.id
_entity.type
_entity.pdbx_description
1 polymer ?
#
loop_
_entity_poly.entity_id
_entity_poly.type
_entity_poly.pdbx_seq_one_letter_code
_entity_poly.pdbx_strand_id
1 'polypeptide(L)'
;MKSLLFFWLTPKFKSRKFFYSHLLIAATIIAGENFQFAKPAQAQASLSCNNIYVSVKSGSPTNTYPTGQQIHQLDWTNGTLGLQIGSNITGVTGGIGINPTSKLIYYIDGNGGSGYGSPAVGRIYSFDGSSSSAILNTIANPTTEHQVGIDLSGVLWTTKYNADKYLYSYTPSTNTVSAKGSITAASNGTEWTALAEGDFAFDKNDQMWFVSTYNSQIAIWTINRTTRAATRVGNYGSITGTNHVVTGGAFGPDGKLYIGTSFGHIYKFDTTASTLATVSTTTGSTITDMASCMYPPISISGNVWRDQDNSAQNTFTNIKTGSEIGTNGGGLNAFLIDANNKVIASSVVNTNGGYSFPKISGNQSGLRIRLSTTSANVGTTAPTASLPSNWINTTPLEISNLNAGTSNITNQDFGIEQLPNTTALNPPSQTNPGGTTQVQVATLAGIDLEDGPLGSGKKFKIITLPTNGTLYYGSTAVTAGQTISAYDPTLLKLDPNDGTLTVSFTYASVDAAGQEDPTPATVSMAFTIPDNGPFSSCPAPAYISQGASNNAVKLYSVDLSGGGLSAISTDNIPNGINGIGFNQKDGYIYGMNTSSTNAKLLRLDKTGVATELGTVTGLPMVVTMLVMLILMVCCMWLWAILQQFMVLILPPSLQII
;
A
#
# COMPACT_ATOMS: atom_id res chain seq x y z
N MET A 1 5.05 -41.36 -53.73
CA MET A 1 4.11 -41.93 -54.71
C MET A 1 2.68 -41.59 -54.28
N LYS A 2 1.88 -40.99 -55.18
CA LYS A 2 0.40 -40.90 -55.27
C LYS A 2 -0.39 -40.46 -54.00
N SER A 3 -0.90 -39.23 -53.89
CA SER A 3 -2.06 -38.58 -54.57
C SER A 3 -3.45 -38.99 -54.01
N LEU A 4 -4.36 -37.99 -53.95
CA LEU A 4 -5.83 -37.99 -53.73
C LEU A 4 -6.33 -37.90 -52.27
N LEU A 5 -7.40 -37.17 -51.91
CA LEU A 5 -8.21 -36.09 -52.51
C LEU A 5 -9.17 -35.57 -51.40
N PHE A 6 -9.63 -34.33 -51.58
CA PHE A 6 -10.66 -33.53 -50.88
C PHE A 6 -11.94 -34.23 -50.36
N PHE A 7 -12.56 -33.70 -49.27
CA PHE A 7 -13.83 -32.92 -49.30
C PHE A 7 -14.23 -32.30 -47.93
N TRP A 8 -15.14 -31.32 -48.00
CA TRP A 8 -15.46 -30.20 -47.09
C TRP A 8 -16.78 -30.42 -46.28
N LEU A 9 -17.03 -29.53 -45.28
CA LEU A 9 -18.33 -29.12 -44.63
C LEU A 9 -18.79 -29.72 -43.27
N THR A 10 -18.47 -28.99 -42.18
CA THR A 10 -19.31 -28.31 -41.14
C THR A 10 -20.67 -28.93 -40.63
N PRO A 11 -21.35 -28.35 -39.60
CA PRO A 11 -21.11 -28.51 -38.16
C PRO A 11 -22.39 -28.89 -37.32
N LYS A 12 -22.24 -28.95 -35.99
CA LYS A 12 -23.27 -28.98 -34.91
C LYS A 12 -23.78 -30.35 -34.46
N PHE A 13 -23.52 -30.68 -33.19
CA PHE A 13 -24.59 -30.98 -32.23
C PHE A 13 -24.14 -30.67 -30.79
N LYS A 14 -25.02 -30.00 -30.05
CA LYS A 14 -24.90 -29.57 -28.65
C LYS A 14 -25.27 -30.72 -27.69
N SER A 15 -24.70 -30.64 -26.48
CA SER A 15 -25.19 -31.21 -25.19
C SER A 15 -25.04 -32.74 -25.04
N ARG A 16 -24.77 -33.36 -23.89
CA ARG A 16 -24.95 -33.04 -22.45
C ARG A 16 -23.83 -33.70 -21.61
N LYS A 17 -23.71 -33.16 -20.39
CA LYS A 17 -22.98 -33.65 -19.20
C LYS A 17 -23.01 -35.18 -19.03
N PHE A 18 -21.92 -35.79 -18.59
CA PHE A 18 -21.89 -36.78 -17.47
C PHE A 18 -20.46 -36.97 -16.91
N PHE A 19 -20.43 -37.18 -15.60
CA PHE A 19 -19.29 -37.38 -14.70
C PHE A 19 -18.71 -38.81 -14.79
N TYR A 20 -17.52 -38.98 -14.18
CA TYR A 20 -16.80 -40.21 -13.79
C TYR A 20 -15.81 -40.85 -14.78
N SER A 21 -14.52 -40.72 -14.40
CA SER A 21 -13.49 -41.77 -14.27
C SER A 21 -13.72 -43.10 -14.97
N HIS A 22 -12.74 -43.54 -15.77
CA HIS A 22 -11.91 -44.73 -15.57
C HIS A 22 -11.08 -44.90 -16.84
N LEU A 23 -9.75 -44.74 -16.72
CA LEU A 23 -8.80 -45.00 -17.79
C LEU A 23 -8.68 -46.52 -17.95
N LEU A 24 -9.36 -47.09 -18.93
CA LEU A 24 -9.23 -48.49 -19.33
C LEU A 24 -7.95 -48.63 -20.16
N ILE A 25 -6.92 -49.25 -19.59
CA ILE A 25 -5.75 -49.73 -20.33
C ILE A 25 -6.18 -51.01 -21.05
N ALA A 26 -6.26 -50.95 -22.38
CA ALA A 26 -6.41 -52.15 -23.21
C ALA A 26 -5.05 -52.83 -23.35
N ALA A 27 -4.89 -53.98 -22.69
CA ALA A 27 -3.78 -54.90 -22.91
C ALA A 27 -4.12 -55.79 -24.12
N THR A 28 -3.50 -55.52 -25.27
CA THR A 28 -3.45 -56.48 -26.38
C THR A 28 -2.25 -57.38 -26.15
N ILE A 29 -2.51 -58.63 -25.76
CA ILE A 29 -1.51 -59.69 -25.65
C ILE A 29 -1.19 -60.17 -27.07
N ILE A 30 0.05 -59.94 -27.52
CA ILE A 30 0.67 -60.71 -28.61
C ILE A 30 1.83 -61.47 -27.97
N ALA A 31 1.71 -62.80 -28.00
CA ALA A 31 2.68 -63.73 -27.47
C ALA A 31 3.88 -63.86 -28.41
N GLY A 32 5.06 -64.02 -27.81
CA GLY A 32 6.23 -64.60 -28.46
C GLY A 32 7.30 -63.61 -28.90
N GLU A 33 8.04 -63.08 -27.92
CA GLU A 33 9.49 -62.89 -27.99
C GLU A 33 9.99 -62.43 -26.61
N ASN A 34 11.17 -62.91 -26.20
CA ASN A 34 11.77 -62.64 -24.88
C ASN A 34 12.10 -61.15 -24.70
N PHE A 35 11.12 -60.35 -24.28
CA PHE A 35 11.36 -59.03 -23.73
C PHE A 35 11.68 -59.17 -22.25
N GLN A 36 12.98 -59.22 -21.92
CA GLN A 36 13.42 -58.77 -20.61
C GLN A 36 12.95 -57.32 -20.48
N PHE A 37 12.01 -57.06 -19.56
CA PHE A 37 11.74 -55.69 -19.14
C PHE A 37 13.05 -55.14 -18.61
N ALA A 38 13.71 -54.30 -19.41
CA ALA A 38 14.75 -53.43 -18.90
C ALA A 38 14.15 -52.70 -17.70
N LYS A 39 14.76 -52.90 -16.53
CA LYS A 39 14.48 -52.15 -15.31
C LYS A 39 14.32 -50.68 -15.73
N PRO A 40 13.23 -49.98 -15.35
CA PRO A 40 13.01 -48.62 -15.81
C PRO A 40 14.26 -47.80 -15.49
N ALA A 41 14.84 -47.16 -16.51
CA ALA A 41 15.97 -46.26 -16.32
C ALA A 41 15.57 -45.26 -15.23
N GLN A 42 16.35 -45.20 -14.15
CA GLN A 42 16.12 -44.25 -13.07
C GLN A 42 16.03 -42.86 -13.69
N ALA A 43 14.89 -42.19 -13.54
CA ALA A 43 14.71 -40.82 -14.01
C ALA A 43 15.81 -39.95 -13.37
N GLN A 44 16.61 -39.30 -14.22
CA GLN A 44 17.70 -38.42 -13.83
C GLN A 44 17.16 -37.30 -12.92
N ALA A 45 17.60 -37.24 -11.67
CA ALA A 45 17.33 -36.10 -10.80
C ALA A 45 18.36 -35.00 -11.11
N SER A 46 17.89 -33.84 -11.58
CA SER A 46 18.71 -32.64 -11.59
C SER A 46 19.07 -32.27 -10.15
N LEU A 47 20.34 -31.90 -9.92
CA LEU A 47 20.82 -31.50 -8.60
C LEU A 47 20.05 -30.26 -8.11
N SER A 48 19.39 -30.40 -6.97
CA SER A 48 18.63 -29.36 -6.29
C SER A 48 19.29 -28.97 -4.96
N CYS A 49 19.35 -27.66 -4.68
CA CYS A 49 19.75 -27.15 -3.36
C CYS A 49 18.68 -27.30 -2.28
N ASN A 50 17.50 -27.84 -2.63
CA ASN A 50 16.47 -28.20 -1.66
C ASN A 50 16.63 -29.63 -1.14
N ASN A 51 17.79 -30.25 -1.35
CA ASN A 51 18.07 -31.62 -0.96
C ASN A 51 19.39 -31.69 -0.20
N ILE A 52 19.47 -32.68 0.68
CA ILE A 52 20.71 -33.12 1.29
C ILE A 52 21.16 -34.38 0.54
N TYR A 53 22.45 -34.48 0.27
CA TYR A 53 23.07 -35.60 -0.40
C TYR A 53 24.07 -36.23 0.54
N VAL A 54 24.13 -37.54 0.53
CA VAL A 54 24.88 -38.33 1.49
C VAL A 54 25.72 -39.32 0.71
N SER A 55 27.03 -39.30 0.94
CA SER A 55 27.89 -40.37 0.46
C SER A 55 27.87 -41.53 1.46
N VAL A 56 27.72 -42.74 0.93
CA VAL A 56 27.64 -43.98 1.72
C VAL A 56 28.55 -45.07 1.17
N LYS A 57 29.03 -45.93 2.06
CA LYS A 57 29.76 -47.15 1.74
C LYS A 57 28.83 -48.36 1.78
N SER A 58 28.86 -49.19 0.73
CA SER A 58 28.17 -50.49 0.71
C SER A 58 29.04 -51.58 1.38
N GLY A 59 28.56 -52.16 2.49
CA GLY A 59 29.25 -53.25 3.22
C GLY A 59 29.80 -52.90 4.61
N SER A 60 30.20 -53.94 5.36
CA SER A 60 30.55 -53.94 6.81
C SER A 60 31.47 -52.78 7.26
N PRO A 61 31.32 -52.26 8.51
CA PRO A 61 32.06 -51.09 9.05
C PRO A 61 33.59 -51.28 9.18
N THR A 62 34.14 -52.41 8.76
CA THR A 62 35.56 -52.72 8.92
C THR A 62 36.43 -51.94 7.94
N ASN A 63 37.54 -51.43 8.47
CA ASN A 63 38.37 -50.32 8.01
C ASN A 63 39.22 -50.60 6.73
N THR A 64 38.65 -51.24 5.71
CA THR A 64 39.34 -51.50 4.44
C THR A 64 38.87 -50.51 3.36
N TYR A 65 39.83 -49.81 2.75
CA TYR A 65 39.66 -48.70 1.80
C TYR A 65 38.71 -49.02 0.64
N PRO A 66 37.74 -48.15 0.28
CA PRO A 66 36.63 -48.58 -0.55
C PRO A 66 36.81 -48.23 -2.03
N THR A 67 36.81 -49.26 -2.87
CA THR A 67 36.19 -49.18 -4.19
C THR A 67 34.66 -49.27 -4.00
N GLY A 68 33.86 -48.36 -4.59
CA GLY A 68 32.40 -48.50 -4.65
C GLY A 68 31.53 -47.63 -3.72
N GLN A 69 31.89 -46.37 -3.46
CA GLN A 69 30.99 -45.44 -2.74
C GLN A 69 29.83 -44.97 -3.62
N GLN A 70 28.70 -44.63 -2.97
CA GLN A 70 27.47 -44.19 -3.65
C GLN A 70 26.97 -42.89 -3.02
N ILE A 71 26.50 -41.94 -3.84
CA ILE A 71 25.84 -40.73 -3.34
C ILE A 71 24.34 -40.93 -3.45
N HIS A 72 23.61 -40.67 -2.36
CA HIS A 72 22.16 -40.74 -2.31
C HIS A 72 21.58 -39.39 -1.94
N GLN A 73 20.41 -39.07 -2.49
CA GLN A 73 19.57 -38.04 -1.90
C GLN A 73 19.02 -38.55 -0.56
N LEU A 74 19.11 -37.74 0.49
CA LEU A 74 18.51 -38.02 1.79
C LEU A 74 17.07 -37.50 1.83
N ASP A 75 16.14 -38.36 2.25
CA ASP A 75 14.88 -37.89 2.80
C ASP A 75 15.13 -37.36 4.20
N TRP A 76 15.33 -36.05 4.30
CA TRP A 76 15.69 -35.38 5.55
C TRP A 76 14.55 -35.36 6.59
N THR A 77 13.34 -35.78 6.24
CA THR A 77 12.22 -35.86 7.19
C THR A 77 12.29 -37.11 8.08
N ASN A 78 12.79 -38.22 7.53
CA ASN A 78 12.83 -39.53 8.20
C ASN A 78 14.23 -40.18 8.19
N GLY A 79 15.21 -39.54 7.54
CA GLY A 79 16.59 -39.98 7.46
C GLY A 79 16.82 -41.20 6.56
N THR A 80 15.91 -41.52 5.64
CA THR A 80 16.07 -42.64 4.71
C THR A 80 16.85 -42.24 3.46
N LEU A 81 17.64 -43.17 2.92
CA LEU A 81 18.38 -42.96 1.68
C LEU A 81 17.45 -43.17 0.49
N GLY A 82 17.24 -42.12 -0.28
CA GLY A 82 16.45 -42.10 -1.50
C GLY A 82 17.29 -42.46 -2.73
N LEU A 83 16.99 -41.79 -3.84
CA LEU A 83 17.58 -42.04 -5.15
C LEU A 83 19.12 -41.96 -5.09
N GLN A 84 19.78 -43.01 -5.61
CA GLN A 84 21.22 -42.98 -5.88
C GLN A 84 21.50 -42.05 -7.07
N ILE A 85 22.51 -41.20 -6.93
CA ILE A 85 22.95 -40.23 -7.93
C ILE A 85 24.36 -40.62 -8.40
N GLY A 86 24.45 -41.08 -9.64
CA GLY A 86 25.68 -41.62 -10.24
C GLY A 86 26.00 -43.07 -9.82
N SER A 87 26.74 -43.80 -10.66
CA SER A 87 27.39 -45.07 -10.28
C SER A 87 28.65 -44.87 -9.43
N ASN A 88 29.13 -45.97 -8.85
CA ASN A 88 30.27 -46.11 -7.93
C ASN A 88 31.40 -45.08 -8.13
N ILE A 89 31.39 -44.04 -7.31
CA ILE A 89 32.50 -43.08 -7.22
C ILE A 89 33.71 -43.78 -6.59
N THR A 90 34.85 -43.73 -7.27
CA THR A 90 36.11 -44.30 -6.76
C THR A 90 36.75 -43.32 -5.77
N GLY A 91 37.04 -43.79 -4.55
CA GLY A 91 38.02 -43.12 -3.68
C GLY A 91 37.58 -41.80 -3.03
N VAL A 92 36.28 -41.57 -2.76
CA VAL A 92 35.85 -40.40 -1.96
C VAL A 92 36.26 -40.58 -0.50
N THR A 93 37.53 -40.37 -0.22
CA THR A 93 38.08 -40.44 1.13
C THR A 93 38.15 -39.06 1.77
N GLY A 94 37.88 -37.98 1.01
CA GLY A 94 38.12 -36.59 1.41
C GLY A 94 36.92 -35.65 1.40
N GLY A 95 35.70 -36.15 1.21
CA GLY A 95 34.45 -35.37 1.30
C GLY A 95 33.83 -34.92 -0.04
N ILE A 96 32.59 -34.42 0.03
CA ILE A 96 31.72 -33.97 -1.05
C ILE A 96 31.20 -32.55 -0.77
N GLY A 97 30.96 -31.76 -1.82
CA GLY A 97 30.38 -30.44 -1.70
C GLY A 97 29.55 -30.10 -2.93
N ILE A 98 28.50 -29.28 -2.79
CA ILE A 98 27.60 -28.96 -3.90
C ILE A 98 27.63 -27.47 -4.19
N ASN A 99 27.93 -27.11 -5.43
CA ASN A 99 28.06 -25.72 -5.80
C ASN A 99 26.68 -25.11 -6.09
N PRO A 100 26.28 -24.06 -5.36
CA PRO A 100 24.95 -23.49 -5.47
C PRO A 100 24.69 -22.80 -6.82
N THR A 101 25.75 -22.39 -7.53
CA THR A 101 25.68 -21.69 -8.81
C THR A 101 25.76 -22.65 -9.99
N SER A 102 26.81 -23.48 -10.06
CA SER A 102 27.03 -24.39 -11.19
C SER A 102 26.22 -25.69 -11.10
N LYS A 103 25.62 -25.98 -9.94
CA LYS A 103 24.90 -27.24 -9.66
C LYS A 103 25.77 -28.48 -9.90
N LEU A 104 27.08 -28.38 -9.68
CA LEU A 104 28.00 -29.51 -9.72
C LEU A 104 28.27 -30.02 -8.31
N ILE A 105 28.39 -31.36 -8.19
CA ILE A 105 29.00 -31.99 -7.02
C ILE A 105 30.51 -31.99 -7.23
N TYR A 106 31.23 -31.52 -6.23
CA TYR A 106 32.68 -31.64 -6.10
C TYR A 106 32.99 -32.70 -5.07
N TYR A 107 34.05 -33.47 -5.28
CA TYR A 107 34.54 -34.42 -4.29
C TYR A 107 36.06 -34.54 -4.33
N ILE A 108 36.65 -34.95 -3.21
CA ILE A 108 38.10 -35.12 -3.09
C ILE A 108 38.46 -36.61 -2.99
N ASP A 109 39.40 -37.03 -3.84
CA ASP A 109 40.15 -38.26 -3.65
C ASP A 109 41.39 -37.95 -2.82
N GLY A 110 41.39 -38.45 -1.60
CA GLY A 110 42.43 -38.22 -0.61
C GLY A 110 43.54 -39.27 -0.65
N ASN A 111 43.51 -40.27 -1.54
CA ASN A 111 44.50 -41.33 -1.50
C ASN A 111 44.69 -42.02 -2.87
N GLY A 112 45.80 -41.75 -3.55
CA GLY A 112 46.24 -42.44 -4.77
C GLY A 112 46.60 -43.93 -4.56
N GLY A 113 45.81 -44.68 -3.79
CA GLY A 113 45.85 -46.14 -3.69
C GLY A 113 46.81 -46.76 -2.69
N SER A 114 47.56 -46.02 -1.85
CA SER A 114 48.66 -46.61 -1.05
C SER A 114 48.65 -46.39 0.48
N GLY A 115 47.56 -45.86 1.07
CA GLY A 115 47.38 -45.83 2.54
C GLY A 115 47.91 -44.56 3.23
N TYR A 116 47.49 -44.36 4.49
CA TYR A 116 47.84 -43.19 5.31
C TYR A 116 49.35 -42.90 5.32
N GLY A 117 49.77 -41.72 4.83
CA GLY A 117 51.13 -41.19 5.01
C GLY A 117 52.04 -41.16 3.77
N SER A 118 51.55 -41.44 2.56
CA SER A 118 52.34 -41.27 1.33
C SER A 118 52.17 -39.86 0.72
N PRO A 119 53.23 -39.20 0.22
CA PRO A 119 53.15 -37.89 -0.41
C PRO A 119 52.58 -38.01 -1.83
N ALA A 120 51.26 -38.10 -1.95
CA ALA A 120 50.56 -38.04 -3.23
C ALA A 120 49.54 -36.91 -3.21
N VAL A 121 49.65 -36.02 -4.21
CA VAL A 121 48.76 -34.89 -4.50
C VAL A 121 47.31 -35.39 -4.54
N GLY A 122 46.44 -34.92 -3.64
CA GLY A 122 45.01 -35.20 -3.72
C GLY A 122 44.42 -34.66 -5.03
N ARG A 123 43.21 -35.08 -5.40
CA ARG A 123 42.53 -34.51 -6.57
C ARG A 123 41.10 -34.11 -6.24
N ILE A 124 40.72 -32.91 -6.68
CA ILE A 124 39.32 -32.47 -6.65
C ILE A 124 38.71 -32.80 -8.01
N TYR A 125 37.58 -33.51 -7.98
CA TYR A 125 36.79 -33.85 -9.14
C TYR A 125 35.45 -33.14 -9.11
N SER A 126 34.83 -32.95 -10.27
CA SER A 126 33.45 -32.45 -10.36
C SER A 126 32.62 -33.24 -11.35
N PHE A 127 31.33 -33.41 -11.04
CA PHE A 127 30.33 -34.01 -11.92
C PHE A 127 28.95 -33.36 -11.72
N ASP A 128 28.07 -33.48 -12.71
CA ASP A 128 26.76 -32.81 -12.79
C ASP A 128 25.59 -33.68 -12.31
N GLY A 129 25.89 -34.85 -11.76
CA GLY A 129 24.89 -35.85 -11.35
C GLY A 129 24.28 -36.67 -12.50
N SER A 130 24.59 -36.38 -13.77
CA SER A 130 23.93 -36.96 -14.93
C SER A 130 24.62 -38.23 -15.48
N SER A 131 25.94 -38.39 -15.25
CA SER A 131 26.69 -39.62 -15.56
C SER A 131 27.95 -39.76 -14.69
N SER A 132 28.24 -40.98 -14.24
CA SER A 132 29.31 -41.32 -13.30
C SER A 132 30.71 -41.45 -13.88
N SER A 133 30.94 -40.92 -15.08
CA SER A 133 32.17 -41.21 -15.82
C SER A 133 32.80 -39.98 -16.48
N ALA A 134 32.11 -38.84 -16.52
CA ALA A 134 32.72 -37.60 -16.98
C ALA A 134 33.21 -36.81 -15.77
N ILE A 135 34.44 -37.09 -15.33
CA ILE A 135 35.20 -36.11 -14.56
C ILE A 135 35.26 -34.84 -15.41
N LEU A 136 34.53 -33.80 -15.00
CA LEU A 136 34.44 -32.56 -15.78
C LEU A 136 35.71 -31.70 -15.62
N ASN A 137 36.34 -31.77 -14.45
CA ASN A 137 37.59 -31.09 -14.15
C ASN A 137 38.39 -31.86 -13.09
N THR A 138 39.72 -31.75 -13.14
CA THR A 138 40.63 -32.29 -12.12
C THR A 138 41.57 -31.20 -11.65
N ILE A 139 41.61 -30.99 -10.35
CA ILE A 139 42.49 -29.99 -9.74
C ILE A 139 43.53 -30.69 -8.89
N ALA A 140 44.79 -30.27 -9.03
CA ALA A 140 45.85 -30.67 -8.13
C ALA A 140 45.56 -30.10 -6.73
N ASN A 141 45.22 -30.98 -5.80
CA ASN A 141 45.07 -30.63 -4.40
C ASN A 141 46.43 -30.86 -3.71
N PRO A 142 47.03 -29.81 -3.12
CA PRO A 142 48.38 -29.89 -2.60
C PRO A 142 48.50 -30.74 -1.32
N THR A 143 47.42 -31.30 -0.76
CA THR A 143 47.47 -31.99 0.53
C THR A 143 46.57 -33.24 0.64
N THR A 144 46.73 -34.02 1.72
CA THR A 144 45.90 -35.19 2.07
C THR A 144 44.66 -34.70 2.83
N GLU A 145 43.62 -34.34 2.09
CA GLU A 145 42.44 -33.65 2.62
C GLU A 145 41.28 -34.60 2.92
N HIS A 146 40.47 -34.24 3.92
CA HIS A 146 39.45 -35.12 4.52
C HIS A 146 38.00 -34.60 4.39
N GLN A 147 37.77 -33.29 4.18
CA GLN A 147 36.44 -32.66 4.27
C GLN A 147 36.23 -31.59 3.20
N VAL A 148 35.00 -31.42 2.71
CA VAL A 148 34.65 -30.42 1.68
C VAL A 148 33.38 -29.69 2.06
N GLY A 149 33.46 -28.36 2.16
CA GLY A 149 32.27 -27.50 2.16
C GLY A 149 32.32 -26.52 0.98
N ILE A 150 31.17 -26.10 0.45
CA ILE A 150 31.12 -25.05 -0.58
C ILE A 150 30.30 -23.88 -0.05
N ASP A 151 30.90 -22.69 -0.13
CA ASP A 151 30.22 -21.46 0.28
C ASP A 151 29.24 -20.95 -0.78
N LEU A 152 28.43 -19.95 -0.43
CA LEU A 152 27.38 -19.42 -1.31
C LEU A 152 27.94 -18.75 -2.57
N SER A 153 29.24 -18.41 -2.60
CA SER A 153 29.93 -17.89 -3.78
C SER A 153 30.46 -18.99 -4.71
N GLY A 154 30.35 -20.26 -4.29
CA GLY A 154 30.85 -21.41 -5.03
C GLY A 154 32.33 -21.70 -4.79
N VAL A 155 32.95 -21.11 -3.76
CA VAL A 155 34.32 -21.43 -3.35
C VAL A 155 34.29 -22.67 -2.47
N LEU A 156 35.14 -23.64 -2.82
CA LEU A 156 35.36 -24.87 -2.07
C LEU A 156 36.26 -24.59 -0.86
N TRP A 157 35.96 -25.19 0.27
CA TRP A 157 36.73 -25.09 1.51
C TRP A 157 37.05 -26.48 2.01
N THR A 158 38.30 -26.67 2.43
CA THR A 158 38.85 -27.98 2.79
C THR A 158 39.93 -27.85 3.85
N THR A 159 40.20 -28.93 4.58
CA THR A 159 41.23 -29.01 5.61
C THR A 159 42.22 -30.14 5.36
N LYS A 160 43.46 -29.90 5.79
CA LYS A 160 44.54 -30.88 5.78
C LYS A 160 44.57 -31.67 7.09
N TYR A 161 44.63 -32.99 6.98
CA TYR A 161 44.63 -33.94 8.11
C TYR A 161 45.88 -33.86 9.02
N ASN A 162 47.02 -33.34 8.54
CA ASN A 162 48.31 -33.40 9.27
C ASN A 162 48.61 -32.15 10.14
N ALA A 163 49.78 -32.15 10.80
CA ALA A 163 50.19 -31.26 11.90
C ALA A 163 49.95 -29.75 11.71
N ASP A 164 49.91 -29.26 10.47
CA ASP A 164 49.74 -27.82 10.19
C ASP A 164 48.27 -27.38 10.36
N LYS A 165 47.31 -28.28 10.12
CA LYS A 165 45.86 -28.07 10.30
C LYS A 165 45.35 -26.78 9.64
N TYR A 166 45.74 -26.58 8.37
CA TYR A 166 45.42 -25.38 7.58
C TYR A 166 44.03 -25.50 6.95
N LEU A 167 43.35 -24.36 6.87
CA LEU A 167 42.19 -24.15 6.02
C LEU A 167 42.66 -23.73 4.62
N TYR A 168 42.13 -24.39 3.60
CA TYR A 168 42.36 -24.07 2.20
C TYR A 168 41.06 -23.63 1.55
N SER A 169 41.15 -22.71 0.58
CA SER A 169 40.05 -22.39 -0.32
C SER A 169 40.45 -22.71 -1.75
N TYR A 170 39.51 -23.26 -2.51
CA TYR A 170 39.66 -23.52 -3.93
C TYR A 170 38.53 -22.82 -4.69
N THR A 171 38.88 -22.05 -5.72
CA THR A 171 37.92 -21.35 -6.57
C THR A 171 37.76 -22.11 -7.89
N PRO A 172 36.63 -22.80 -8.12
CA PRO A 172 36.45 -23.66 -9.31
C PRO A 172 36.57 -22.95 -10.65
N SER A 173 36.11 -21.70 -10.72
CA SER A 173 36.11 -20.92 -11.96
C SER A 173 37.49 -20.50 -12.42
N THR A 174 38.44 -20.32 -11.50
CA THR A 174 39.80 -19.85 -11.79
C THR A 174 40.87 -20.91 -11.56
N ASN A 175 40.46 -22.12 -11.18
CA ASN A 175 41.35 -23.22 -10.81
C ASN A 175 42.44 -22.81 -9.81
N THR A 176 42.08 -21.95 -8.84
CA THR A 176 43.05 -21.33 -7.92
C THR A 176 42.93 -21.92 -6.54
N VAL A 177 44.07 -22.37 -5.98
CA VAL A 177 44.17 -22.85 -4.59
C VAL A 177 44.84 -21.77 -3.74
N SER A 178 44.29 -21.49 -2.57
CA SER A 178 44.86 -20.54 -1.60
C SER A 178 44.91 -21.16 -0.20
N ALA A 179 46.11 -21.27 0.36
CA ALA A 179 46.29 -21.57 1.78
C ALA A 179 45.88 -20.34 2.60
N LYS A 180 44.96 -20.50 3.57
CA LYS A 180 44.47 -19.39 4.39
C LYS A 180 45.16 -19.30 5.76
N GLY A 181 45.68 -20.41 6.27
CA GLY A 181 46.36 -20.48 7.57
C GLY A 181 45.73 -21.52 8.49
N SER A 182 46.37 -21.75 9.64
CA SER A 182 45.80 -22.56 10.71
C SER A 182 44.58 -21.88 11.32
N ILE A 183 43.57 -22.68 11.68
CA ILE A 183 42.41 -22.22 12.43
C ILE A 183 42.83 -21.95 13.88
N THR A 184 42.48 -20.78 14.41
CA THR A 184 42.80 -20.36 15.77
C THR A 184 41.62 -20.70 16.68
N ALA A 185 41.80 -21.69 17.56
CA ALA A 185 40.81 -22.01 18.58
C ALA A 185 40.82 -20.96 19.70
N ALA A 186 39.64 -20.61 20.23
CA ALA A 186 39.55 -19.93 21.51
C ALA A 186 39.83 -20.93 22.66
N SER A 187 40.83 -20.59 23.48
CA SER A 187 41.15 -21.05 24.85
C SER A 187 41.51 -22.50 25.20
N ASN A 188 41.37 -23.55 24.35
CA ASN A 188 41.89 -24.88 24.72
C ASN A 188 42.52 -25.65 23.54
N GLY A 189 43.85 -25.66 23.49
CA GLY A 189 44.64 -26.32 22.44
C GLY A 189 44.49 -27.86 22.35
N THR A 190 43.83 -28.50 23.32
CA THR A 190 43.54 -29.94 23.36
C THR A 190 42.22 -30.35 22.70
N GLU A 191 41.27 -29.43 22.49
CA GLU A 191 40.00 -29.75 21.78
C GLU A 191 40.22 -29.88 20.26
N TRP A 192 41.25 -29.23 19.70
CA TRP A 192 41.51 -29.18 18.26
C TRP A 192 42.18 -30.46 17.69
N THR A 193 42.61 -31.41 18.53
CA THR A 193 43.03 -32.75 18.08
C THR A 193 41.84 -33.63 17.68
N ALA A 194 40.63 -33.30 18.11
CA ALA A 194 39.40 -34.04 17.79
C ALA A 194 38.74 -33.62 16.45
N LEU A 195 39.20 -32.54 15.83
CA LEU A 195 38.64 -32.02 14.56
C LEU A 195 39.31 -32.60 13.31
N ALA A 196 40.27 -33.51 13.48
CA ALA A 196 40.76 -34.35 12.38
C ALA A 196 39.66 -35.30 11.85
N GLU A 197 38.56 -35.43 12.58
CA GLU A 197 37.38 -36.26 12.30
C GLU A 197 36.10 -35.41 12.46
N GLY A 198 35.51 -34.99 11.35
CA GLY A 198 34.38 -34.03 11.32
C GLY A 198 33.97 -33.64 9.89
N ASP A 199 33.22 -32.55 9.72
CA ASP A 199 32.85 -32.01 8.40
C ASP A 199 32.41 -30.53 8.43
N PHE A 200 32.39 -29.87 7.27
CA PHE A 200 31.99 -28.47 7.05
C PHE A 200 30.63 -28.32 6.38
N ALA A 201 29.83 -27.39 6.89
CA ALA A 201 28.60 -26.96 6.24
C ALA A 201 28.48 -25.44 6.22
N PHE A 202 27.78 -24.91 5.20
CA PHE A 202 27.50 -23.49 5.08
C PHE A 202 26.00 -23.23 5.25
N ASP A 203 25.65 -22.28 6.10
CA ASP A 203 24.26 -21.88 6.29
C ASP A 203 23.80 -20.82 5.26
N LYS A 204 22.52 -20.44 5.33
CA LYS A 204 21.91 -19.44 4.44
C LYS A 204 22.53 -18.05 4.52
N ASN A 205 23.31 -17.76 5.57
CA ASN A 205 24.00 -16.50 5.77
C ASN A 205 25.48 -16.59 5.35
N ASP A 206 25.89 -17.69 4.71
CA ASP A 206 27.28 -17.97 4.35
C ASP A 206 28.20 -18.15 5.57
N GLN A 207 27.65 -18.48 6.74
CA GLN A 207 28.44 -18.83 7.92
C GLN A 207 28.97 -20.26 7.77
N MET A 208 30.28 -20.44 7.99
CA MET A 208 30.91 -21.76 8.03
C MET A 208 30.67 -22.40 9.40
N TRP A 209 30.11 -23.60 9.38
CA TRP A 209 29.89 -24.46 10.53
C TRP A 209 30.80 -25.67 10.43
N PHE A 210 31.28 -26.13 11.58
CA PHE A 210 32.09 -27.34 11.68
C PHE A 210 31.48 -28.28 12.72
N VAL A 211 31.30 -29.54 12.33
CA VAL A 211 30.76 -30.59 13.19
C VAL A 211 31.79 -31.68 13.38
N SER A 212 31.89 -32.21 14.59
CA SER A 212 32.93 -33.20 14.94
C SER A 212 32.52 -34.03 16.14
N THR A 213 33.34 -35.04 16.45
CA THR A 213 33.17 -35.87 17.65
C THR A 213 34.09 -35.38 18.74
N TYR A 214 33.57 -35.09 19.93
CA TYR A 214 34.39 -34.78 21.09
C TYR A 214 33.80 -35.42 22.35
N ASN A 215 34.60 -36.23 23.06
CA ASN A 215 34.20 -36.95 24.27
C ASN A 215 32.88 -37.74 24.12
N SER A 216 32.70 -38.46 23.00
CA SER A 216 31.47 -39.19 22.67
C SER A 216 30.22 -38.30 22.57
N GLN A 217 30.39 -37.04 22.19
CA GLN A 217 29.31 -36.08 21.90
C GLN A 217 29.53 -35.43 20.54
N ILE A 218 28.47 -34.86 19.98
CA ILE A 218 28.55 -34.04 18.77
C ILE A 218 28.99 -32.63 19.19
N ALA A 219 30.18 -32.22 18.78
CA ALA A 219 30.70 -30.88 18.99
C ALA A 219 30.45 -30.01 17.76
N ILE A 220 29.86 -28.83 17.98
CA ILE A 220 29.48 -27.88 16.92
C ILE A 220 30.23 -26.58 17.12
N TRP A 221 30.80 -26.06 16.04
CA TRP A 221 31.59 -24.84 16.01
C TRP A 221 31.15 -23.94 14.84
N THR A 222 31.33 -22.64 15.02
CA THR A 222 31.32 -21.66 13.92
C THR A 222 32.74 -21.20 13.64
N ILE A 223 33.10 -21.06 12.38
CA ILE A 223 34.42 -20.59 11.96
C ILE A 223 34.28 -19.28 11.19
N ASN A 224 34.99 -18.24 11.65
CA ASN A 224 35.13 -17.01 10.86
C ASN A 224 36.23 -17.24 9.81
N ARG A 225 35.86 -17.33 8.54
CA ARG A 225 36.79 -17.60 7.42
C ARG A 225 37.92 -16.56 7.28
N THR A 226 37.69 -15.32 7.71
CA THR A 226 38.64 -14.21 7.57
C THR A 226 39.65 -14.21 8.71
N THR A 227 39.18 -14.26 9.96
CA THR A 227 40.06 -14.26 11.14
C THR A 227 40.63 -15.65 11.42
N ARG A 228 39.95 -16.68 10.91
CA ARG A 228 40.17 -18.12 11.16
C ARG A 228 39.88 -18.51 12.61
N ALA A 229 39.13 -17.69 13.34
CA ALA A 229 38.74 -17.99 14.70
C ALA A 229 37.61 -19.04 14.70
N ALA A 230 37.81 -20.12 15.44
CA ALA A 230 36.76 -21.09 15.74
C ALA A 230 36.11 -20.76 17.09
N THR A 231 34.77 -20.73 17.12
CA THR A 231 33.98 -20.50 18.33
C THR A 231 33.05 -21.68 18.57
N ARG A 232 33.10 -22.24 19.78
CA ARG A 232 32.29 -23.40 20.17
C ARG A 232 30.85 -22.97 20.38
N VAL A 233 29.92 -23.63 19.69
CA VAL A 233 28.49 -23.47 19.90
C VAL A 233 28.05 -24.34 21.07
N GLY A 234 28.51 -25.59 21.11
CA GLY A 234 28.23 -26.50 22.22
C GLY A 234 28.58 -27.96 21.91
N ASN A 235 28.37 -28.81 22.93
CA ASN A 235 28.36 -30.26 22.80
C ASN A 235 26.95 -30.77 22.99
N TYR A 236 26.54 -31.70 22.13
CA TYR A 236 25.17 -32.17 22.11
C TYR A 236 25.10 -33.69 22.01
N GLY A 237 24.08 -34.24 22.66
CA GLY A 237 23.78 -35.67 22.63
C GLY A 237 24.86 -36.55 23.26
N SER A 238 24.67 -37.85 23.05
CA SER A 238 25.63 -38.91 23.38
C SER A 238 25.69 -39.84 22.17
N ILE A 239 26.89 -40.00 21.62
CA ILE A 239 27.23 -40.94 20.55
C ILE A 239 28.10 -42.04 21.18
N THR A 240 27.47 -42.91 21.97
CA THR A 240 28.14 -43.99 22.70
C THR A 240 28.31 -45.25 21.84
N GLY A 241 29.55 -45.75 21.79
CA GLY A 241 29.97 -46.93 21.04
C GLY A 241 31.41 -46.74 20.55
N THR A 242 32.26 -47.76 20.65
CA THR A 242 33.60 -47.71 20.05
C THR A 242 33.43 -47.53 18.53
N ASN A 243 33.73 -46.34 18.00
CA ASN A 243 33.74 -45.95 16.57
C ASN A 243 32.56 -45.12 16.02
N HIS A 244 31.66 -44.57 16.86
CA HIS A 244 30.68 -43.58 16.37
C HIS A 244 31.34 -42.22 16.19
N VAL A 245 31.75 -41.90 14.96
CA VAL A 245 32.33 -40.60 14.62
C VAL A 245 31.40 -39.82 13.69
N VAL A 246 31.28 -38.51 13.93
CA VAL A 246 30.68 -37.55 12.99
C VAL A 246 31.48 -37.59 11.70
N THR A 247 30.78 -37.82 10.58
CA THR A 247 31.39 -37.99 9.26
C THR A 247 30.87 -37.00 8.23
N GLY A 248 29.74 -36.33 8.48
CA GLY A 248 29.17 -35.36 7.53
C GLY A 248 28.26 -34.34 8.18
N GLY A 249 28.15 -33.18 7.55
CA GLY A 249 27.32 -32.05 7.96
C GLY A 249 26.70 -31.32 6.76
N ALA A 250 25.39 -31.12 6.76
CA ALA A 250 24.72 -30.39 5.67
C ALA A 250 23.53 -29.58 6.18
N PHE A 251 23.30 -28.38 5.63
CA PHE A 251 22.10 -27.62 5.95
C PHE A 251 20.92 -28.10 5.11
N GLY A 252 19.82 -28.45 5.77
CA GLY A 252 18.57 -28.82 5.10
C GLY A 252 17.79 -27.61 4.59
N PRO A 253 16.73 -27.86 3.79
CA PRO A 253 15.86 -26.80 3.28
C PRO A 253 15.12 -26.03 4.37
N ASP A 254 14.93 -26.65 5.53
CA ASP A 254 14.38 -26.05 6.75
C ASP A 254 15.38 -25.12 7.48
N GLY A 255 16.60 -24.97 6.95
CA GLY A 255 17.66 -24.15 7.53
C GLY A 255 18.34 -24.76 8.74
N LYS A 256 18.09 -26.05 9.03
CA LYS A 256 18.70 -26.77 10.16
C LYS A 256 19.92 -27.54 9.71
N LEU A 257 20.85 -27.77 10.64
CA LEU A 257 22.09 -28.51 10.37
C LEU A 257 21.85 -30.00 10.62
N TYR A 258 21.95 -30.80 9.56
CA TYR A 258 21.87 -32.26 9.63
C TYR A 258 23.28 -32.84 9.74
N ILE A 259 23.43 -33.84 10.61
CA ILE A 259 24.72 -34.37 11.02
C ILE A 259 24.66 -35.89 10.89
N GLY A 260 25.57 -36.45 10.09
CA GLY A 260 25.71 -37.87 9.84
C GLY A 260 26.85 -38.48 10.63
N THR A 261 26.71 -39.77 10.97
CA THR A 261 27.77 -40.53 11.64
C THR A 261 28.18 -41.77 10.85
N SER A 262 29.37 -42.29 11.15
CA SER A 262 29.91 -43.53 10.59
C SER A 262 29.00 -44.76 10.74
N PHE A 263 28.05 -44.76 11.69
CA PHE A 263 27.09 -45.85 11.87
C PHE A 263 25.74 -45.59 11.19
N GLY A 264 25.63 -44.51 10.42
CA GLY A 264 24.41 -44.19 9.70
C GLY A 264 23.34 -43.55 10.58
N HIS A 265 23.72 -42.94 11.71
CA HIS A 265 22.79 -42.12 12.47
C HIS A 265 22.73 -40.73 11.84
N ILE A 266 21.55 -40.14 11.84
CA ILE A 266 21.33 -38.78 11.38
C ILE A 266 20.68 -37.98 12.50
N TYR A 267 21.30 -36.87 12.85
CA TYR A 267 20.81 -35.90 13.80
C TYR A 267 20.46 -34.61 13.10
N LYS A 268 19.61 -33.81 13.73
CA LYS A 268 19.22 -32.47 13.27
C LYS A 268 19.41 -31.47 14.40
N PHE A 269 20.20 -30.45 14.13
CA PHE A 269 20.50 -29.36 15.03
C PHE A 269 19.78 -28.08 14.60
N ASP A 270 18.99 -27.52 15.50
CA ASP A 270 18.37 -26.22 15.33
C ASP A 270 19.35 -25.14 15.80
N THR A 271 19.93 -24.40 14.85
CA THR A 271 20.95 -23.38 15.13
C THR A 271 20.42 -22.18 15.91
N THR A 272 19.10 -21.96 15.90
CA THR A 272 18.47 -20.86 16.63
C THR A 272 18.11 -21.28 18.05
N ALA A 273 17.48 -22.45 18.19
CA ALA A 273 17.08 -22.98 19.50
C ALA A 273 18.24 -23.66 20.25
N SER A 274 19.37 -23.94 19.59
CA SER A 274 20.49 -24.71 20.13
C SER A 274 20.07 -26.09 20.66
N THR A 275 19.20 -26.78 19.91
CA THR A 275 18.67 -28.10 20.28
C THR A 275 19.05 -29.15 19.26
N LEU A 276 19.32 -30.37 19.71
CA LEU A 276 19.64 -31.53 18.87
C LEU A 276 18.52 -32.56 18.97
N ALA A 277 18.03 -33.02 17.83
CA ALA A 277 17.06 -34.10 17.72
C ALA A 277 17.62 -35.25 16.86
N THR A 278 17.21 -36.48 17.15
CA THR A 278 17.50 -37.63 16.29
C THR A 278 16.50 -37.66 15.14
N VAL A 279 17.00 -37.79 13.91
CA VAL A 279 16.19 -37.98 12.69
C VAL A 279 16.10 -39.47 12.34
N SER A 280 17.23 -40.18 12.39
CA SER A 280 17.30 -41.62 12.14
C SER A 280 18.42 -42.26 12.95
N THR A 281 18.18 -43.48 13.44
CA THR A 281 19.15 -44.30 14.17
C THR A 281 19.73 -45.44 13.34
N THR A 282 19.28 -45.66 12.11
CA THR A 282 19.91 -46.61 11.17
C THR A 282 19.57 -46.24 9.73
N THR A 283 20.54 -45.79 8.95
CA THR A 283 20.44 -45.79 7.47
C THR A 283 20.78 -47.16 6.87
N GLY A 284 21.26 -48.12 7.69
CA GLY A 284 21.75 -49.43 7.24
C GLY A 284 23.06 -49.35 6.44
N SER A 285 23.69 -48.17 6.37
CA SER A 285 24.93 -47.92 5.62
C SER A 285 25.84 -46.96 6.37
N THR A 286 27.15 -47.08 6.17
CA THR A 286 28.15 -46.16 6.73
C THR A 286 28.04 -44.82 6.01
N ILE A 287 27.68 -43.74 6.71
CA ILE A 287 27.75 -42.38 6.13
C ILE A 287 29.21 -41.97 6.12
N THR A 288 29.74 -41.67 4.94
CA THR A 288 31.11 -41.21 4.77
C THR A 288 31.21 -39.70 4.68
N ASP A 289 30.14 -39.03 4.21
CA ASP A 289 30.03 -37.58 4.19
C ASP A 289 28.61 -37.09 3.83
N MET A 290 28.29 -35.82 4.07
CA MET A 290 27.04 -35.18 3.70
C MET A 290 27.29 -33.80 3.07
N ALA A 291 26.54 -33.47 2.02
CA ALA A 291 26.55 -32.12 1.49
C ALA A 291 25.17 -31.66 1.04
N SER A 292 24.96 -30.36 1.12
CA SER A 292 23.87 -29.67 0.44
C SER A 292 24.42 -28.40 -0.18
N CYS A 293 23.65 -27.79 -1.07
CA CYS A 293 23.86 -26.40 -1.43
C CYS A 293 22.68 -25.59 -0.91
N MET A 294 22.88 -24.28 -0.71
CA MET A 294 21.80 -23.34 -0.43
C MET A 294 21.80 -22.25 -1.50
N TYR A 295 20.61 -21.75 -1.86
CA TYR A 295 20.55 -20.62 -2.79
C TYR A 295 21.07 -19.36 -2.10
N PRO A 296 21.90 -18.55 -2.79
CA PRO A 296 22.36 -17.29 -2.22
C PRO A 296 21.16 -16.41 -1.85
N PRO A 297 21.21 -15.72 -0.70
CA PRO A 297 20.17 -14.79 -0.31
C PRO A 297 20.05 -13.66 -1.34
N ILE A 298 18.81 -13.29 -1.68
CA ILE A 298 18.50 -12.13 -2.50
C ILE A 298 17.91 -11.01 -1.63
N SER A 299 17.92 -9.79 -2.14
CA SER A 299 17.06 -8.71 -1.65
C SER A 299 15.84 -8.54 -2.53
N ILE A 300 14.72 -8.17 -1.91
CA ILE A 300 13.50 -7.76 -2.61
C ILE A 300 13.16 -6.34 -2.14
N SER A 301 12.98 -5.39 -3.05
CA SER A 301 12.74 -3.99 -2.69
C SER A 301 11.84 -3.26 -3.69
N GLY A 302 11.26 -2.16 -3.21
CA GLY A 302 10.45 -1.24 -3.99
C GLY A 302 10.21 0.07 -3.24
N ASN A 303 9.37 0.91 -3.81
CA ASN A 303 8.94 2.18 -3.24
C ASN A 303 7.41 2.27 -3.22
N VAL A 304 6.88 3.00 -2.25
CA VAL A 304 5.51 3.49 -2.24
C VAL A 304 5.55 4.94 -2.72
N TRP A 305 4.94 5.20 -3.87
CA TRP A 305 4.88 6.51 -4.52
C TRP A 305 3.57 7.23 -4.20
N ARG A 306 3.68 8.55 -4.08
CA ARG A 306 2.57 9.49 -4.01
C ARG A 306 2.09 9.74 -5.46
N ASP A 307 1.15 8.93 -5.91
CA ASP A 307 0.65 8.91 -7.29
C ASP A 307 -0.46 9.96 -7.48
N GLN A 308 -0.05 11.22 -7.41
CA GLN A 308 -0.89 12.44 -7.40
C GLN A 308 -1.79 12.61 -8.63
N ASP A 309 -1.46 11.97 -9.76
CA ASP A 309 -2.24 12.05 -11.00
C ASP A 309 -3.02 10.76 -11.26
N ASN A 310 -2.95 9.78 -10.35
CA ASN A 310 -3.53 8.45 -10.49
C ASN A 310 -3.15 7.80 -11.84
N SER A 311 -1.91 8.02 -12.27
CA SER A 311 -1.39 7.51 -13.54
C SER A 311 -1.33 5.98 -13.56
N ALA A 312 -1.24 5.34 -12.39
CA ALA A 312 -1.23 3.88 -12.27
C ALA A 312 -2.59 3.22 -12.56
N GLN A 313 -3.72 3.91 -12.33
CA GLN A 313 -5.08 3.43 -12.63
C GLN A 313 -5.38 1.99 -12.17
N ASN A 314 -5.04 1.68 -10.92
CA ASN A 314 -5.17 0.36 -10.30
C ASN A 314 -4.33 -0.75 -10.99
N THR A 315 -3.16 -0.38 -11.54
CA THR A 315 -2.17 -1.29 -12.11
C THR A 315 -0.79 -1.08 -11.49
N PHE A 316 0.16 -1.99 -11.69
CA PHE A 316 1.56 -1.80 -11.25
C PHE A 316 2.45 -1.16 -12.33
N THR A 317 1.84 -0.47 -13.30
CA THR A 317 2.54 0.20 -14.39
C THR A 317 2.29 1.69 -14.33
N ASN A 318 3.26 2.49 -14.76
CA ASN A 318 3.15 3.96 -14.80
C ASN A 318 2.79 4.57 -13.43
N ILE A 319 3.34 4.06 -12.34
CA ILE A 319 3.11 4.61 -10.99
C ILE A 319 3.83 5.95 -10.79
N LYS A 320 4.95 6.12 -11.48
CA LYS A 320 5.79 7.31 -11.42
C LYS A 320 5.98 7.86 -12.82
N THR A 321 5.21 8.87 -13.18
CA THR A 321 5.15 9.49 -14.51
C THR A 321 5.78 10.89 -14.58
N GLY A 322 6.18 11.44 -13.44
CA GLY A 322 6.74 12.78 -13.33
C GLY A 322 7.51 13.01 -12.02
N SER A 323 7.11 14.04 -11.30
CA SER A 323 7.78 14.52 -10.09
C SER A 323 7.29 13.84 -8.81
N GLU A 324 6.58 12.70 -8.92
CA GLU A 324 6.05 11.99 -7.76
C GLU A 324 7.19 11.62 -6.81
N ILE A 325 6.95 11.86 -5.52
CA ILE A 325 7.87 11.56 -4.44
C ILE A 325 7.41 10.32 -3.69
N GLY A 326 8.35 9.59 -3.08
CA GLY A 326 7.99 8.47 -2.24
C GLY A 326 7.36 8.93 -0.92
N THR A 327 6.46 8.11 -0.38
CA THR A 327 5.68 8.41 0.83
C THR A 327 5.47 7.15 1.65
N ASN A 328 5.29 7.27 2.97
CA ASN A 328 4.82 6.17 3.81
C ASN A 328 3.36 6.34 4.27
N GLY A 329 2.64 7.31 3.72
CA GLY A 329 1.26 7.63 4.08
C GLY A 329 1.05 8.05 5.55
N GLY A 330 2.13 8.31 6.30
CA GLY A 330 2.06 8.55 7.76
C GLY A 330 2.22 7.29 8.63
N GLY A 331 2.46 6.12 8.03
CA GLY A 331 2.75 4.89 8.77
C GLY A 331 2.30 3.63 8.03
N LEU A 332 3.20 3.03 7.26
CA LEU A 332 2.96 1.81 6.49
C LEU A 332 4.04 0.77 6.74
N ASN A 333 3.63 -0.50 6.68
CA ASN A 333 4.52 -1.65 6.67
C ASN A 333 4.35 -2.42 5.37
N ALA A 334 5.45 -2.88 4.80
CA ALA A 334 5.48 -3.85 3.72
C ALA A 334 5.76 -5.24 4.30
N PHE A 335 4.97 -6.23 3.90
CA PHE A 335 5.14 -7.62 4.28
C PHE A 335 5.43 -8.47 3.06
N LEU A 336 6.52 -9.25 3.12
CA LEU A 336 6.74 -10.34 2.21
C LEU A 336 6.03 -11.58 2.78
N ILE A 337 5.20 -12.21 1.96
CA ILE A 337 4.24 -13.24 2.38
C ILE A 337 4.43 -14.48 1.50
N ASP A 338 4.32 -15.67 2.10
CA ASP A 338 4.33 -16.93 1.37
C ASP A 338 2.96 -17.30 0.73
N ALA A 339 2.94 -18.44 0.03
CA ALA A 339 1.74 -18.99 -0.58
C ALA A 339 0.63 -19.36 0.42
N ASN A 340 0.97 -19.55 1.70
CA ASN A 340 0.04 -19.88 2.80
C ASN A 340 -0.43 -18.65 3.58
N ASN A 341 -0.15 -17.44 3.08
CA ASN A 341 -0.50 -16.18 3.72
C ASN A 341 0.21 -15.94 5.06
N LYS A 342 1.42 -16.47 5.24
CA LYS A 342 2.29 -16.21 6.39
C LYS A 342 3.36 -15.17 6.06
N VAL A 343 3.64 -14.28 7.03
CA VAL A 343 4.70 -13.28 6.92
C VAL A 343 6.06 -14.00 6.97
N ILE A 344 6.87 -13.82 5.93
CA ILE A 344 8.25 -14.34 5.89
C ILE A 344 9.28 -13.23 6.14
N ALA A 345 8.94 -11.98 5.85
CA ALA A 345 9.72 -10.80 6.22
C ALA A 345 8.81 -9.57 6.33
N SER A 346 9.22 -8.59 7.12
CA SER A 346 8.53 -7.31 7.30
C SER A 346 9.52 -6.16 7.17
N SER A 347 9.07 -5.04 6.62
CA SER A 347 9.87 -3.82 6.47
C SER A 347 8.97 -2.61 6.73
N VAL A 348 9.44 -1.65 7.52
CA VAL A 348 8.74 -0.36 7.64
C VAL A 348 8.95 0.40 6.33
N VAL A 349 7.89 0.99 5.79
CA VAL A 349 8.00 1.90 4.65
C VAL A 349 8.59 3.22 5.15
N ASN A 350 9.78 3.57 4.66
CA ASN A 350 10.46 4.79 5.05
C ASN A 350 9.69 6.02 4.56
N THR A 351 9.93 7.19 5.15
CA THR A 351 9.26 8.45 4.77
C THR A 351 9.48 8.83 3.30
N ASN A 352 10.58 8.38 2.69
CA ASN A 352 10.84 8.52 1.25
C ASN A 352 10.21 7.41 0.39
N GLY A 353 9.30 6.61 0.94
CA GLY A 353 8.59 5.51 0.27
C GLY A 353 9.36 4.19 0.16
N GLY A 354 10.67 4.18 0.40
CA GLY A 354 11.48 2.97 0.19
C GLY A 354 11.22 1.89 1.23
N TYR A 355 11.15 0.63 0.78
CA TYR A 355 11.14 -0.54 1.65
C TYR A 355 12.05 -1.65 1.07
N SER A 356 12.57 -2.52 1.94
CA SER A 356 13.41 -3.63 1.51
C SER A 356 13.34 -4.84 2.45
N PHE A 357 13.42 -6.03 1.84
CA PHE A 357 13.54 -7.31 2.51
C PHE A 357 14.91 -7.90 2.20
N PRO A 358 15.91 -7.73 3.09
CA PRO A 358 17.22 -8.33 2.89
C PRO A 358 17.18 -9.83 3.24
N LYS A 359 18.10 -10.60 2.65
CA LYS A 359 18.35 -12.00 3.02
C LYS A 359 17.17 -12.96 2.80
N ILE A 360 16.44 -12.78 1.70
CA ILE A 360 15.38 -13.69 1.30
C ILE A 360 16.00 -14.90 0.59
N SER A 361 15.64 -16.10 1.02
CA SER A 361 16.11 -17.32 0.36
C SER A 361 15.69 -17.33 -1.11
N GLY A 362 16.64 -17.56 -2.01
CA GLY A 362 16.36 -17.71 -3.44
C GLY A 362 15.58 -18.98 -3.77
N ASN A 363 15.14 -19.08 -5.02
CA ASN A 363 14.35 -20.17 -5.59
C ASN A 363 13.01 -20.45 -4.87
N GLN A 364 12.31 -19.39 -4.46
CA GLN A 364 10.94 -19.47 -3.93
C GLN A 364 9.95 -19.00 -5.00
N SER A 365 8.76 -19.60 -5.03
CA SER A 365 7.69 -19.22 -5.95
C SER A 365 6.41 -18.89 -5.19
N GLY A 366 5.55 -18.07 -5.81
CA GLY A 366 4.27 -17.68 -5.20
C GLY A 366 4.41 -16.75 -4.00
N LEU A 367 5.52 -16.02 -3.90
CA LEU A 367 5.66 -14.95 -2.91
C LEU A 367 4.75 -13.78 -3.26
N ARG A 368 4.39 -13.00 -2.26
CA ARG A 368 3.55 -11.81 -2.39
C ARG A 368 4.09 -10.68 -1.53
N ILE A 369 3.85 -9.43 -1.92
CA ILE A 369 4.15 -8.26 -1.10
C ILE A 369 2.84 -7.55 -0.81
N ARG A 370 2.57 -7.25 0.46
CA ARG A 370 1.35 -6.54 0.88
C ARG A 370 1.68 -5.33 1.74
N LEU A 371 0.99 -4.22 1.51
CA LEU A 371 1.01 -3.04 2.38
C LEU A 371 -0.09 -3.11 3.46
N SER A 372 0.25 -2.75 4.69
CA SER A 372 -0.73 -2.60 5.77
C SER A 372 -0.27 -1.61 6.83
N THR A 373 -1.23 -0.94 7.45
CA THR A 373 -1.03 -0.12 8.66
C THR A 373 -0.88 -0.94 9.93
N THR A 374 -1.27 -2.23 9.90
CA THR A 374 -1.16 -3.13 11.05
C THR A 374 0.20 -3.85 11.04
N SER A 375 0.91 -3.83 12.16
CA SER A 375 2.17 -4.57 12.30
C SER A 375 1.91 -6.08 12.48
N ALA A 376 2.87 -6.90 12.06
CA ALA A 376 2.82 -8.35 12.24
C ALA A 376 4.23 -8.95 12.37
N ASN A 377 4.32 -10.06 13.10
CA ASN A 377 5.58 -10.78 13.30
C ASN A 377 5.80 -11.82 12.19
N VAL A 378 7.06 -12.12 11.89
CA VAL A 378 7.40 -13.23 11.00
C VAL A 378 6.82 -14.55 11.55
N GLY A 379 6.24 -15.37 10.65
CA GLY A 379 5.58 -16.63 10.96
C GLY A 379 4.08 -16.52 11.28
N THR A 380 3.53 -15.32 11.51
CA THR A 380 2.10 -15.13 11.72
C THR A 380 1.35 -14.98 10.39
N THR A 381 0.02 -15.11 10.43
CA THR A 381 -0.81 -14.77 9.26
C THR A 381 -0.65 -13.28 8.96
N ALA A 382 -0.51 -12.95 7.67
CA ALA A 382 -0.34 -11.57 7.24
C ALA A 382 -1.61 -10.74 7.49
N PRO A 383 -1.46 -9.48 7.95
CA PRO A 383 -2.59 -8.60 8.20
C PRO A 383 -3.33 -8.26 6.89
N THR A 384 -4.58 -7.81 7.02
CA THR A 384 -5.36 -7.32 5.88
C THR A 384 -4.69 -6.09 5.27
N ALA A 385 -4.75 -5.98 3.94
CA ALA A 385 -4.22 -4.82 3.24
C ALA A 385 -4.99 -3.56 3.65
N SER A 386 -4.28 -2.48 3.96
CA SER A 386 -4.88 -1.23 4.43
C SER A 386 -3.97 -0.04 4.18
N LEU A 387 -4.58 1.14 4.10
CA LEU A 387 -3.89 2.43 4.08
C LEU A 387 -4.26 3.27 5.30
N PRO A 388 -3.43 4.26 5.65
CA PRO A 388 -3.80 5.29 6.62
C PRO A 388 -5.09 6.01 6.21
N SER A 389 -5.79 6.61 7.18
CA SER A 389 -6.97 7.42 6.88
C SER A 389 -6.63 8.55 5.91
N ASN A 390 -7.59 8.91 5.05
CA ASN A 390 -7.40 9.94 4.02
C ASN A 390 -6.44 9.56 2.88
N TRP A 391 -6.05 8.29 2.78
CA TRP A 391 -5.30 7.75 1.64
C TRP A 391 -6.12 6.69 0.91
N ILE A 392 -6.00 6.69 -0.40
CA ILE A 392 -6.55 5.68 -1.30
C ILE A 392 -5.42 5.02 -2.08
N ASN A 393 -5.69 3.84 -2.61
CA ASN A 393 -4.73 3.10 -3.41
C ASN A 393 -4.94 3.41 -4.90
N THR A 394 -3.88 3.82 -5.59
CA THR A 394 -3.88 3.94 -7.06
C THR A 394 -3.33 2.67 -7.72
N THR A 395 -2.84 1.73 -6.90
CA THR A 395 -2.41 0.38 -7.29
C THR A 395 -3.06 -0.63 -6.36
N PRO A 396 -3.17 -1.93 -6.72
CA PRO A 396 -3.54 -2.94 -5.73
C PRO A 396 -2.52 -2.96 -4.58
N LEU A 397 -2.99 -3.05 -3.34
CA LEU A 397 -2.12 -3.09 -2.16
C LEU A 397 -1.39 -4.43 -1.96
N GLU A 398 -1.48 -5.33 -2.93
CA GLU A 398 -0.80 -6.61 -2.95
C GLU A 398 -0.21 -6.93 -4.33
N ILE A 399 1.11 -7.06 -4.40
CA ILE A 399 1.80 -7.66 -5.54
C ILE A 399 1.72 -9.18 -5.39
N SER A 400 1.24 -9.85 -6.43
CA SER A 400 1.05 -11.31 -6.46
C SER A 400 2.07 -12.01 -7.36
N ASN A 401 2.28 -13.30 -7.13
CA ASN A 401 3.08 -14.21 -7.98
C ASN A 401 4.54 -13.80 -8.17
N LEU A 402 5.18 -13.32 -7.10
CA LEU A 402 6.60 -13.02 -7.09
C LEU A 402 7.41 -14.33 -6.99
N ASN A 403 8.32 -14.54 -7.95
CA ASN A 403 9.22 -15.68 -7.98
C ASN A 403 10.65 -15.20 -7.68
N ALA A 404 11.16 -15.55 -6.49
CA ALA A 404 12.53 -15.28 -6.08
C ALA A 404 13.47 -16.27 -6.78
N GLY A 405 14.24 -15.81 -7.76
CA GLY A 405 15.32 -16.59 -8.38
C GLY A 405 16.61 -16.50 -7.56
N THR A 406 17.75 -16.31 -8.24
CA THR A 406 19.08 -16.09 -7.63
C THR A 406 19.56 -14.64 -7.72
N SER A 407 18.72 -13.73 -8.21
CA SER A 407 19.04 -12.32 -8.39
C SER A 407 18.10 -11.46 -7.55
N ASN A 408 18.60 -10.30 -7.11
CA ASN A 408 17.80 -9.32 -6.40
C ASN A 408 16.61 -8.87 -7.25
N ILE A 409 15.48 -8.68 -6.60
CA ILE A 409 14.27 -8.15 -7.23
C ILE A 409 14.06 -6.72 -6.74
N THR A 410 14.02 -5.78 -7.68
CA THR A 410 13.80 -4.37 -7.39
C THR A 410 12.51 -3.89 -8.04
N ASN A 411 12.16 -2.62 -7.85
CA ASN A 411 11.02 -1.94 -8.48
C ASN A 411 9.68 -2.65 -8.24
N GLN A 412 9.52 -3.26 -7.05
CA GLN A 412 8.23 -3.77 -6.60
C GLN A 412 7.41 -2.61 -6.04
N ASP A 413 7.01 -1.69 -6.90
CA ASP A 413 6.49 -0.41 -6.46
C ASP A 413 4.98 -0.44 -6.24
N PHE A 414 4.49 0.43 -5.34
CA PHE A 414 3.08 0.71 -5.11
C PHE A 414 2.81 2.19 -5.33
N GLY A 415 1.59 2.51 -5.75
CA GLY A 415 1.06 3.87 -5.80
C GLY A 415 -0.10 4.03 -4.82
N ILE A 416 -0.08 5.14 -4.10
CA ILE A 416 -1.14 5.60 -3.21
C ILE A 416 -1.34 7.10 -3.41
N GLU A 417 -2.54 7.57 -3.08
CA GLU A 417 -2.91 8.98 -3.21
C GLU A 417 -3.61 9.50 -1.96
N GLN A 418 -3.28 10.71 -1.53
CA GLN A 418 -3.95 11.36 -0.41
C GLN A 418 -5.16 12.14 -0.92
N LEU A 419 -6.30 12.03 -0.23
CA LEU A 419 -7.51 12.75 -0.63
C LEU A 419 -7.43 14.24 -0.25
N PRO A 420 -8.02 15.13 -1.06
CA PRO A 420 -8.02 16.57 -0.81
C PRO A 420 -8.97 16.93 0.34
N ASN A 421 -8.82 18.14 0.88
CA ASN A 421 -9.66 18.67 1.96
C ASN A 421 -10.13 20.10 1.66
N THR A 422 -11.43 20.37 1.82
CA THR A 422 -12.03 21.70 1.63
C THR A 422 -12.11 22.52 2.90
N THR A 423 -12.08 23.84 2.72
CA THR A 423 -12.13 24.80 3.83
C THR A 423 -13.55 25.34 4.03
N ALA A 424 -14.08 25.29 5.25
CA ALA A 424 -15.35 25.93 5.57
C ALA A 424 -15.24 27.46 5.50
N LEU A 425 -16.26 28.13 4.93
CA LEU A 425 -16.25 29.57 4.72
C LEU A 425 -17.41 30.24 5.45
N ASN A 426 -17.09 31.14 6.38
CA ASN A 426 -18.06 31.91 7.16
C ASN A 426 -17.72 33.40 7.06
N PRO A 427 -17.92 34.05 5.90
CA PRO A 427 -17.65 35.48 5.76
C PRO A 427 -18.51 36.32 6.74
N PRO A 428 -18.07 37.55 7.09
CA PRO A 428 -18.87 38.46 7.91
C PRO A 428 -20.27 38.71 7.32
N SER A 429 -21.23 38.98 8.19
CA SER A 429 -22.59 39.35 7.76
C SER A 429 -22.56 40.58 6.86
N GLN A 430 -23.38 40.55 5.80
CA GLN A 430 -23.49 41.65 4.85
C GLN A 430 -24.95 42.05 4.63
N THR A 431 -25.15 43.22 4.05
CA THR A 431 -26.48 43.71 3.70
C THR A 431 -27.08 42.85 2.58
N ASN A 432 -28.34 42.46 2.72
CA ASN A 432 -29.11 41.82 1.65
C ASN A 432 -29.34 42.84 0.53
N PRO A 433 -28.89 42.57 -0.71
CA PRO A 433 -29.01 43.53 -1.81
C PRO A 433 -30.45 43.67 -2.34
N GLY A 434 -31.32 42.70 -2.06
CA GLY A 434 -32.70 42.65 -2.48
C GLY A 434 -32.92 42.37 -3.97
N GLY A 435 -34.12 41.90 -4.31
CA GLY A 435 -34.56 41.65 -5.68
C GLY A 435 -33.82 40.47 -6.30
N THR A 436 -33.20 40.68 -7.46
CA THR A 436 -32.42 39.65 -8.19
C THR A 436 -30.94 39.99 -8.23
N THR A 437 -30.48 40.80 -7.27
CA THR A 437 -29.12 41.33 -7.26
C THR A 437 -28.19 40.30 -6.63
N GLN A 438 -27.20 39.87 -7.40
CA GLN A 438 -26.26 38.85 -6.95
C GLN A 438 -25.07 39.45 -6.18
N VAL A 439 -24.65 38.78 -5.12
CA VAL A 439 -23.38 39.03 -4.43
C VAL A 439 -22.34 37.98 -4.78
N GLN A 440 -21.06 38.33 -4.69
CA GLN A 440 -19.98 37.36 -4.87
C GLN A 440 -19.93 36.41 -3.67
N VAL A 441 -19.73 35.11 -3.92
CA VAL A 441 -19.48 34.13 -2.87
C VAL A 441 -18.03 34.23 -2.41
N ALA A 442 -17.78 33.98 -1.12
CA ALA A 442 -16.41 33.87 -0.63
C ALA A 442 -15.63 32.83 -1.44
N THR A 443 -14.37 33.13 -1.78
CA THR A 443 -13.56 32.27 -2.64
C THR A 443 -13.45 30.86 -2.07
N LEU A 444 -14.00 29.87 -2.78
CA LEU A 444 -13.85 28.45 -2.47
C LEU A 444 -12.37 28.10 -2.33
N ALA A 445 -12.04 27.34 -1.30
CA ALA A 445 -10.67 27.00 -0.96
C ALA A 445 -10.57 25.57 -0.44
N GLY A 446 -9.41 24.96 -0.66
CA GLY A 446 -9.04 23.67 -0.09
C GLY A 446 -7.54 23.54 -0.03
N ILE A 447 -7.09 22.43 0.55
CA ILE A 447 -5.70 22.01 0.53
C ILE A 447 -5.65 20.57 0.07
N ASP A 448 -4.63 20.28 -0.70
CA ASP A 448 -4.16 18.95 -0.92
C ASP A 448 -2.63 18.98 -0.78
N LEU A 449 -2.05 18.01 -0.06
CA LEU A 449 -0.62 18.09 0.27
C LEU A 449 0.25 17.83 -0.97
N GLU A 450 -0.29 17.08 -1.92
CA GLU A 450 0.23 16.72 -3.22
C GLU A 450 0.14 17.91 -4.18
N ASP A 451 -1.08 18.42 -4.41
CA ASP A 451 -1.37 19.47 -5.39
C ASP A 451 -1.17 20.91 -4.88
N GLY A 452 -0.96 21.05 -3.58
CA GLY A 452 -0.89 22.33 -2.89
C GLY A 452 -2.27 22.97 -2.66
N PRO A 453 -2.32 24.31 -2.50
CA PRO A 453 -3.57 25.02 -2.29
C PRO A 453 -4.55 24.84 -3.46
N LEU A 454 -5.79 24.49 -3.12
CA LEU A 454 -6.90 24.35 -4.07
C LEU A 454 -7.75 25.63 -4.04
N GLY A 455 -7.98 26.25 -5.21
CA GLY A 455 -8.63 27.55 -5.32
C GLY A 455 -8.88 27.94 -6.77
N SER A 456 -8.59 29.19 -7.15
CA SER A 456 -8.74 29.65 -8.53
C SER A 456 -8.01 28.73 -9.52
N GLY A 457 -8.67 28.39 -10.63
CA GLY A 457 -8.19 27.47 -11.66
C GLY A 457 -8.30 25.98 -11.33
N LYS A 458 -8.69 25.61 -10.10
CA LYS A 458 -8.83 24.21 -9.67
C LYS A 458 -10.27 23.71 -9.81
N LYS A 459 -10.50 22.42 -9.51
CA LYS A 459 -11.81 21.78 -9.63
C LYS A 459 -12.55 21.77 -8.31
N PHE A 460 -13.83 22.14 -8.34
CA PHE A 460 -14.74 22.02 -7.20
C PHE A 460 -16.07 21.44 -7.64
N LYS A 461 -16.71 20.68 -6.76
CA LYS A 461 -18.05 20.14 -6.94
C LYS A 461 -18.99 20.76 -5.92
N ILE A 462 -20.11 21.29 -6.38
CA ILE A 462 -21.16 21.82 -5.51
C ILE A 462 -22.05 20.65 -5.10
N ILE A 463 -22.03 20.29 -3.82
CA ILE A 463 -22.68 19.07 -3.30
C ILE A 463 -24.15 19.33 -3.00
N THR A 464 -24.43 20.40 -2.28
CA THR A 464 -25.81 20.85 -1.99
C THR A 464 -26.03 22.26 -2.52
N LEU A 465 -27.30 22.60 -2.76
CA LEU A 465 -27.72 23.95 -3.13
C LEU A 465 -28.30 24.69 -1.92
N PRO A 466 -28.24 26.03 -1.91
CA PRO A 466 -28.91 26.82 -0.90
C PRO A 466 -30.43 26.71 -0.95
N THR A 467 -31.08 26.75 0.22
CA THR A 467 -32.56 26.81 0.34
C THR A 467 -33.09 28.24 0.39
N ASN A 468 -32.27 29.21 0.82
CA ASN A 468 -32.63 30.61 1.01
C ASN A 468 -32.05 31.55 -0.07
N GLY A 469 -31.82 31.02 -1.27
CA GLY A 469 -31.27 31.78 -2.39
C GLY A 469 -30.97 30.89 -3.57
N THR A 470 -30.49 31.48 -4.66
CA THR A 470 -30.06 30.76 -5.87
C THR A 470 -28.58 31.01 -6.12
N LEU A 471 -27.81 29.92 -6.30
CA LEU A 471 -26.39 29.98 -6.63
C LEU A 471 -26.21 30.02 -8.15
N TYR A 472 -25.30 30.86 -8.63
CA TYR A 472 -24.99 31.05 -10.04
C TYR A 472 -23.50 30.87 -10.28
N TYR A 473 -23.15 30.30 -11.44
CA TYR A 473 -21.80 30.33 -11.98
C TYR A 473 -21.84 31.03 -13.35
N GLY A 474 -21.33 32.26 -13.40
CA GLY A 474 -21.59 33.18 -14.50
C GLY A 474 -23.06 33.60 -14.52
N SER A 475 -23.75 33.39 -15.64
CA SER A 475 -25.19 33.66 -15.79
C SER A 475 -26.08 32.44 -15.58
N THR A 476 -25.51 31.26 -15.32
CA THR A 476 -26.24 30.00 -15.24
C THR A 476 -26.45 29.59 -13.78
N ALA A 477 -27.68 29.20 -13.43
CA ALA A 477 -27.98 28.65 -12.11
C ALA A 477 -27.24 27.32 -11.90
N VAL A 478 -26.61 27.16 -10.75
CA VAL A 478 -25.86 25.95 -10.38
C VAL A 478 -26.84 24.84 -10.03
N THR A 479 -26.48 23.61 -10.40
CA THR A 479 -27.23 22.40 -10.02
C THR A 479 -26.49 21.58 -8.95
N ALA A 480 -27.22 20.85 -8.12
CA ALA A 480 -26.61 19.96 -7.13
C ALA A 480 -25.79 18.86 -7.83
N GLY A 481 -24.57 18.61 -7.34
CA GLY A 481 -23.60 17.70 -7.94
C GLY A 481 -22.78 18.28 -9.09
N GLN A 482 -22.96 19.56 -9.45
CA GLN A 482 -22.24 20.19 -10.54
C GLN A 482 -20.74 20.31 -10.24
N THR A 483 -19.90 19.82 -11.15
CA THR A 483 -18.44 20.03 -11.13
C THR A 483 -18.05 21.25 -11.97
N ILE A 484 -17.35 22.18 -11.33
CA ILE A 484 -16.71 23.34 -11.95
C ILE A 484 -15.24 22.99 -12.17
N SER A 485 -14.84 22.80 -13.43
CA SER A 485 -13.52 22.22 -13.76
C SER A 485 -12.36 23.22 -13.77
N ALA A 486 -12.65 24.51 -13.88
CA ALA A 486 -11.67 25.61 -13.84
C ALA A 486 -12.31 26.76 -13.08
N TYR A 487 -12.28 26.66 -11.75
CA TYR A 487 -12.98 27.58 -10.87
C TYR A 487 -12.43 29.00 -10.97
N ASP A 488 -13.27 29.94 -11.40
CA ASP A 488 -13.03 31.37 -11.35
C ASP A 488 -13.89 31.95 -10.22
N PRO A 489 -13.27 32.48 -9.14
CA PRO A 489 -14.00 33.03 -8.01
C PRO A 489 -14.92 34.21 -8.35
N THR A 490 -14.70 34.89 -9.48
CA THR A 490 -15.52 36.03 -9.91
C THR A 490 -16.84 35.61 -10.54
N LEU A 491 -16.93 34.35 -11.00
CA LEU A 491 -18.12 33.80 -11.64
C LEU A 491 -19.09 33.19 -10.63
N LEU A 492 -18.63 32.74 -9.45
CA LEU A 492 -19.50 32.17 -8.43
C LEU A 492 -20.21 33.27 -7.64
N LYS A 493 -21.53 33.37 -7.87
CA LYS A 493 -22.37 34.41 -7.30
C LYS A 493 -23.61 33.82 -6.65
N LEU A 494 -24.16 34.54 -5.69
CA LEU A 494 -25.34 34.15 -4.92
C LEU A 494 -26.39 35.26 -4.99
N ASP A 495 -27.62 34.89 -5.32
CA ASP A 495 -28.81 35.71 -5.17
C ASP A 495 -29.56 35.26 -3.91
N PRO A 496 -29.41 35.94 -2.75
CA PRO A 496 -30.14 35.56 -1.55
C PRO A 496 -31.62 35.94 -1.67
N ASN A 497 -32.52 35.16 -1.07
CA ASN A 497 -33.91 35.59 -0.92
C ASN A 497 -33.96 36.90 -0.11
N ASP A 498 -34.94 37.76 -0.37
CA ASP A 498 -35.06 39.03 0.36
C ASP A 498 -35.27 38.82 1.87
N GLY A 499 -34.54 39.58 2.70
CA GLY A 499 -34.71 39.61 4.15
C GLY A 499 -33.44 39.27 4.95
N THR A 500 -33.60 39.19 6.28
CA THR A 500 -32.56 38.74 7.20
C THR A 500 -32.55 37.22 7.24
N LEU A 501 -31.48 36.60 6.75
CA LEU A 501 -31.37 35.15 6.61
C LEU A 501 -29.92 34.68 6.54
N THR A 502 -29.72 33.37 6.63
CA THR A 502 -28.44 32.73 6.30
C THR A 502 -28.63 31.85 5.09
N VAL A 503 -27.73 32.00 4.12
CA VAL A 503 -27.63 31.12 2.96
C VAL A 503 -26.46 30.19 3.18
N SER A 504 -26.69 28.88 3.06
CA SER A 504 -25.63 27.89 3.15
C SER A 504 -25.71 26.85 2.04
N PHE A 505 -24.54 26.36 1.63
CA PHE A 505 -24.40 25.26 0.68
C PHE A 505 -23.08 24.53 0.95
N THR A 506 -22.93 23.31 0.45
CA THR A 506 -21.71 22.50 0.64
C THR A 506 -20.99 22.27 -0.67
N TYR A 507 -19.66 22.15 -0.59
CA TYR A 507 -18.80 21.94 -1.75
C TYR A 507 -17.62 21.04 -1.39
N ALA A 508 -17.09 20.34 -2.37
CA ALA A 508 -15.91 19.48 -2.27
C ALA A 508 -14.89 19.89 -3.33
N SER A 509 -13.60 19.85 -3.01
CA SER A 509 -12.52 20.01 -3.98
C SER A 509 -12.30 18.70 -4.69
N VAL A 510 -11.86 18.78 -5.94
CA VAL A 510 -11.44 17.61 -6.71
C VAL A 510 -9.98 17.82 -7.11
N ASP A 511 -9.12 16.87 -6.73
CA ASP A 511 -7.68 16.93 -6.98
C ASP A 511 -7.30 16.60 -8.44
N ALA A 512 -6.00 16.54 -8.72
CA ALA A 512 -5.44 16.14 -10.01
C ALA A 512 -5.74 14.68 -10.37
N ALA A 513 -5.72 13.77 -9.39
CA ALA A 513 -6.11 12.36 -9.52
C ALA A 513 -7.62 12.15 -9.79
N GLY A 514 -8.43 13.21 -9.70
CA GLY A 514 -9.88 13.19 -9.88
C GLY A 514 -10.66 12.71 -8.65
N GLN A 515 -10.03 12.64 -7.48
CA GLN A 515 -10.70 12.29 -6.24
C GLN A 515 -11.35 13.50 -5.59
N GLU A 516 -12.52 13.26 -5.02
CA GLU A 516 -13.32 14.24 -4.33
C GLU A 516 -12.98 14.22 -2.83
N ASP A 517 -12.96 15.39 -2.20
CA ASP A 517 -12.90 15.49 -0.75
C ASP A 517 -14.08 14.71 -0.11
N PRO A 518 -13.81 13.68 0.71
CA PRO A 518 -14.86 12.84 1.31
C PRO A 518 -15.65 13.57 2.41
N THR A 519 -15.20 14.75 2.83
CA THR A 519 -15.79 15.58 3.89
C THR A 519 -16.11 17.00 3.40
N PRO A 520 -17.12 17.17 2.53
CA PRO A 520 -17.46 18.47 1.94
C PRO A 520 -17.63 19.60 2.97
N ALA A 521 -16.99 20.74 2.71
CA ALA A 521 -17.08 21.91 3.56
C ALA A 521 -18.35 22.73 3.28
N THR A 522 -18.76 23.50 4.29
CA THR A 522 -19.92 24.40 4.21
C THR A 522 -19.47 25.84 3.95
N VAL A 523 -20.16 26.51 3.01
CA VAL A 523 -20.19 27.96 2.91
C VAL A 523 -21.43 28.46 3.64
N SER A 524 -21.30 29.44 4.52
CA SER A 524 -22.41 30.05 5.26
C SER A 524 -22.31 31.57 5.21
N MET A 525 -23.21 32.19 4.45
CA MET A 525 -23.26 33.64 4.24
C MET A 525 -24.47 34.21 4.99
N ALA A 526 -24.20 35.06 5.98
CA ALA A 526 -25.25 35.76 6.72
C ALA A 526 -25.62 37.07 6.03
N PHE A 527 -26.92 37.30 5.87
CA PHE A 527 -27.48 38.52 5.34
C PHE A 527 -28.39 39.18 6.38
N THR A 528 -28.20 40.48 6.56
CA THR A 528 -29.12 41.33 7.29
C THR A 528 -29.77 42.28 6.30
N ILE A 529 -31.02 42.68 6.53
CA ILE A 529 -31.49 43.91 5.90
C ILE A 529 -30.57 45.07 6.36
N PRO A 530 -30.38 46.12 5.54
CA PRO A 530 -29.76 47.34 6.06
C PRO A 530 -30.51 47.73 7.33
N ASP A 531 -29.83 48.31 8.33
CA ASP A 531 -30.53 48.92 9.46
C ASP A 531 -31.45 50.00 8.87
N ASN A 532 -32.70 49.60 8.63
CA ASN A 532 -33.61 50.19 7.68
C ASN A 532 -34.20 51.41 8.35
N GLY A 533 -33.43 52.49 8.29
CA GLY A 533 -33.83 53.73 8.90
C GLY A 533 -34.18 53.54 10.38
N PRO A 534 -35.00 54.41 10.93
CA PRO A 534 -35.28 54.42 12.36
C PRO A 534 -36.34 53.40 12.79
N PHE A 535 -37.10 52.81 11.86
CA PHE A 535 -38.15 51.83 12.15
C PHE A 535 -37.75 50.45 11.62
N SER A 536 -37.37 49.54 12.52
CA SER A 536 -36.95 48.16 12.20
C SER A 536 -38.07 47.26 11.66
N SER A 537 -39.32 47.70 11.77
CA SER A 537 -40.53 47.06 11.21
C SER A 537 -41.63 48.12 11.11
N CYS A 538 -42.73 47.82 10.42
CA CYS A 538 -43.88 48.72 10.34
C CYS A 538 -44.46 48.98 11.75
N PRO A 539 -44.34 50.20 12.32
CA PRO A 539 -44.72 50.44 13.72
C PRO A 539 -46.23 50.30 14.01
N ALA A 540 -47.11 50.41 13.02
CA ALA A 540 -48.56 50.28 13.16
C ALA A 540 -49.27 49.97 11.83
N PRO A 541 -50.49 49.41 11.85
CA PRO A 541 -51.24 49.10 10.63
C PRO A 541 -51.79 50.34 9.89
N ALA A 542 -51.87 51.49 10.55
CA ALA A 542 -52.29 52.78 9.98
C ALA A 542 -51.66 53.96 10.73
N TYR A 543 -51.49 55.08 10.03
CA TYR A 543 -50.86 56.30 10.52
C TYR A 543 -51.68 57.53 10.17
N ILE A 544 -51.60 58.54 11.03
CA ILE A 544 -52.10 59.88 10.72
C ILE A 544 -51.09 60.95 11.16
N SER A 545 -51.03 62.05 10.41
CA SER A 545 -50.46 63.31 10.88
C SER A 545 -51.59 64.17 11.45
N GLN A 546 -51.47 64.61 12.70
CA GLN A 546 -52.47 65.48 13.32
C GLN A 546 -51.82 66.56 14.18
N GLY A 547 -52.44 67.74 14.21
CA GLY A 547 -52.03 68.84 15.08
C GLY A 547 -52.26 68.50 16.55
N ALA A 548 -51.24 68.69 17.38
CA ALA A 548 -51.33 68.71 18.83
C ALA A 548 -51.91 70.05 19.33
N SER A 549 -52.28 70.10 20.60
CA SER A 549 -52.92 71.25 21.27
C SER A 549 -52.12 72.56 21.27
N ASN A 550 -50.89 72.58 20.74
CA ASN A 550 -49.97 73.71 20.68
C ASN A 550 -49.50 74.06 19.25
N ASN A 551 -50.30 73.76 18.20
CA ASN A 551 -49.94 73.94 16.78
C ASN A 551 -48.75 73.10 16.29
N ALA A 552 -48.24 72.15 17.09
CA ALA A 552 -47.22 71.19 16.65
C ALA A 552 -47.87 69.99 15.96
N VAL A 553 -47.54 69.70 14.71
CA VAL A 553 -48.00 68.47 14.05
C VAL A 553 -47.14 67.30 14.53
N LYS A 554 -47.77 66.19 14.90
CA LYS A 554 -47.12 64.93 15.28
C LYS A 554 -47.60 63.80 14.38
N LEU A 555 -46.82 62.72 14.36
CA LEU A 555 -47.19 61.48 13.73
C LEU A 555 -47.76 60.51 14.78
N TYR A 556 -48.92 59.94 14.48
CA TYR A 556 -49.63 58.98 15.35
C TYR A 556 -49.82 57.66 14.64
N SER A 557 -49.70 56.57 15.39
CA SER A 557 -50.30 55.28 15.03
C SER A 557 -51.79 55.28 15.36
N VAL A 558 -52.56 54.53 14.57
CA VAL A 558 -53.99 54.32 14.78
C VAL A 558 -54.24 52.89 15.22
N ASP A 559 -54.90 52.71 16.37
CA ASP A 559 -55.51 51.44 16.74
C ASP A 559 -56.79 51.25 15.93
N LEU A 560 -56.76 50.30 14.99
CA LEU A 560 -57.90 50.01 14.10
C LEU A 560 -59.07 49.33 14.80
N SER A 561 -58.89 48.83 16.04
CA SER A 561 -59.96 48.17 16.80
C SER A 561 -60.79 49.14 17.63
N GLY A 562 -60.19 50.24 18.12
CA GLY A 562 -60.84 51.22 18.99
C GLY A 562 -60.74 52.68 18.54
N GLY A 563 -60.01 52.97 17.45
CA GLY A 563 -59.78 54.34 16.95
C GLY A 563 -58.81 55.17 17.78
N GLY A 564 -58.15 54.58 18.77
CA GLY A 564 -57.18 55.25 19.64
C GLY A 564 -55.93 55.71 18.88
N LEU A 565 -55.36 56.85 19.29
CA LEU A 565 -54.15 57.42 18.70
C LEU A 565 -52.99 57.34 19.69
N SER A 566 -51.84 56.84 19.23
CA SER A 566 -50.59 56.84 20.01
C SER A 566 -49.50 57.58 19.26
N ALA A 567 -48.87 58.58 19.88
CA ALA A 567 -47.79 59.33 19.25
C ALA A 567 -46.60 58.40 19.00
N ILE A 568 -46.11 58.36 17.76
CA ILE A 568 -44.92 57.58 17.39
C ILE A 568 -43.72 58.46 17.05
N SER A 569 -43.91 59.77 16.87
CA SER A 569 -42.83 60.76 16.74
C SER A 569 -42.61 61.55 18.04
N THR A 570 -41.36 61.73 18.43
CA THR A 570 -40.98 62.53 19.63
C THR A 570 -40.86 64.03 19.31
N ASP A 571 -40.45 64.38 18.09
CA ASP A 571 -40.32 65.73 17.53
C ASP A 571 -41.53 66.11 16.69
N ASN A 572 -41.62 67.39 16.34
CA ASN A 572 -42.69 67.94 15.52
C ASN A 572 -42.37 67.66 14.05
N ILE A 573 -43.35 67.15 13.32
CA ILE A 573 -43.23 67.01 11.86
C ILE A 573 -43.64 68.34 11.19
N PRO A 574 -43.17 68.62 9.96
CA PRO A 574 -43.57 69.81 9.21
C PRO A 574 -45.09 69.94 9.04
N ASN A 575 -45.59 71.17 9.13
CA ASN A 575 -46.99 71.47 8.86
C ASN A 575 -47.32 71.27 7.36
N GLY A 576 -48.55 70.87 7.05
CA GLY A 576 -48.99 70.64 5.66
C GLY A 576 -48.53 69.32 5.03
N ILE A 577 -48.08 68.34 5.84
CA ILE A 577 -47.83 66.98 5.36
C ILE A 577 -49.13 66.24 5.09
N ASN A 578 -49.27 65.69 3.88
CA ASN A 578 -50.39 64.86 3.45
C ASN A 578 -49.89 63.59 2.73
N GLY A 579 -50.75 62.57 2.65
CA GLY A 579 -50.45 61.31 1.93
C GLY A 579 -49.26 60.55 2.50
N ILE A 580 -49.29 60.23 3.80
CA ILE A 580 -48.18 59.53 4.46
C ILE A 580 -48.23 58.01 4.21
N GLY A 581 -47.06 57.38 4.07
CA GLY A 581 -46.93 55.92 3.88
C GLY A 581 -45.60 55.38 4.38
N PHE A 582 -45.60 54.17 4.94
CA PHE A 582 -44.39 53.48 5.39
C PHE A 582 -43.73 52.71 4.24
N ASN A 583 -42.43 52.90 4.05
CA ASN A 583 -41.65 52.13 3.09
C ASN A 583 -40.93 50.97 3.80
N GLN A 584 -41.39 49.75 3.57
CA GLN A 584 -40.79 48.55 4.18
C GLN A 584 -39.35 48.29 3.72
N LYS A 585 -38.94 48.88 2.58
CA LYS A 585 -37.60 48.67 2.02
C LYS A 585 -36.51 49.42 2.78
N ASP A 586 -36.82 50.60 3.31
CA ASP A 586 -35.84 51.47 4.00
C ASP A 586 -36.28 51.93 5.40
N GLY A 587 -37.46 51.52 5.86
CA GLY A 587 -37.97 51.79 7.20
C GLY A 587 -38.22 53.26 7.53
N TYR A 588 -38.48 54.10 6.52
CA TYR A 588 -38.93 55.48 6.70
C TYR A 588 -40.41 55.65 6.41
N ILE A 589 -40.98 56.76 6.91
CA ILE A 589 -42.33 57.20 6.54
C ILE A 589 -42.20 58.34 5.53
N TYR A 590 -42.81 58.19 4.37
CA TYR A 590 -42.83 59.20 3.32
C TYR A 590 -44.10 60.01 3.42
N GLY A 591 -44.05 61.28 3.03
CA GLY A 591 -45.21 62.15 2.94
C GLY A 591 -44.94 63.33 2.02
N MET A 592 -45.99 64.00 1.58
CA MET A 592 -45.86 65.19 0.74
C MET A 592 -46.15 66.45 1.55
N ASN A 593 -45.25 67.41 1.54
CA ASN A 593 -45.55 68.74 2.08
C ASN A 593 -46.23 69.59 1.00
N THR A 594 -47.47 69.98 1.24
CA THR A 594 -48.30 70.78 0.33
C THR A 594 -48.33 72.27 0.70
N SER A 595 -47.52 72.72 1.66
CA SER A 595 -47.51 74.11 2.14
C SER A 595 -46.72 75.09 1.26
N SER A 596 -46.06 74.61 0.21
CA SER A 596 -45.30 75.43 -0.75
C SER A 596 -45.94 75.41 -2.15
N THR A 597 -45.62 76.41 -2.97
CA THR A 597 -46.11 76.59 -4.36
C THR A 597 -45.90 75.35 -5.25
N ASN A 598 -44.96 74.48 -4.91
CA ASN A 598 -44.84 73.12 -5.42
C ASN A 598 -44.79 72.14 -4.24
N ALA A 599 -45.48 71.00 -4.35
CA ALA A 599 -45.43 69.96 -3.32
C ALA A 599 -44.01 69.38 -3.21
N LYS A 600 -43.55 69.10 -1.99
CA LYS A 600 -42.22 68.55 -1.73
C LYS A 600 -42.35 67.15 -1.15
N LEU A 601 -41.57 66.19 -1.67
CA LEU A 601 -41.50 64.85 -1.09
C LEU A 601 -40.61 64.90 0.15
N LEU A 602 -41.15 64.42 1.27
CA LEU A 602 -40.46 64.33 2.55
C LEU A 602 -40.30 62.87 2.96
N ARG A 603 -39.19 62.60 3.65
CA ARG A 603 -38.91 61.36 4.35
C ARG A 603 -38.77 61.66 5.84
N LEU A 604 -39.61 61.05 6.66
CA LEU A 604 -39.71 61.21 8.11
C LEU A 604 -39.05 60.03 8.81
N ASP A 605 -38.28 60.33 9.85
CA ASP A 605 -37.69 59.32 10.72
C ASP A 605 -38.58 59.01 11.96
N LYS A 606 -38.12 58.16 12.91
CA LYS A 606 -38.90 57.79 14.12
C LYS A 606 -39.08 58.92 15.09
N THR A 607 -38.19 59.89 15.09
CA THR A 607 -38.37 61.05 15.96
C THR A 607 -39.31 62.04 15.28
N GLY A 608 -39.53 61.95 13.98
CA GLY A 608 -40.36 62.88 13.20
C GLY A 608 -39.54 63.95 12.51
N VAL A 609 -38.22 63.82 12.47
CA VAL A 609 -37.36 64.71 11.68
C VAL A 609 -37.61 64.44 10.21
N ALA A 610 -37.93 65.51 9.47
CA ALA A 610 -38.17 65.45 8.04
C ALA A 610 -36.93 65.79 7.23
N THR A 611 -36.58 64.92 6.29
CA THR A 611 -35.62 65.20 5.23
C THR A 611 -36.40 65.50 3.94
N GLU A 612 -36.14 66.64 3.31
CA GLU A 612 -36.68 66.96 1.99
C GLU A 612 -35.91 66.21 0.90
N LEU A 613 -36.63 65.50 0.04
CA LEU A 613 -36.04 64.70 -1.05
C LEU A 613 -36.15 65.36 -2.43
N GLY A 614 -36.96 66.42 -2.54
CA GLY A 614 -37.10 67.22 -3.75
C GLY A 614 -38.52 67.67 -4.04
N THR A 615 -38.66 68.48 -5.08
CA THR A 615 -39.94 68.98 -5.59
C THR A 615 -40.65 67.89 -6.40
N VAL A 616 -41.93 67.64 -6.11
CA VAL A 616 -42.79 66.79 -6.93
C VAL A 616 -43.21 67.57 -8.18
N THR A 617 -42.78 67.10 -9.35
CA THR A 617 -43.15 67.69 -10.65
C THR A 617 -44.30 66.89 -11.29
N GLY A 618 -45.11 67.54 -12.14
CA GLY A 618 -46.18 66.87 -12.90
C GLY A 618 -47.55 66.79 -12.23
N LEU A 619 -47.74 67.38 -11.04
CA LEU A 619 -49.07 67.56 -10.45
C LEU A 619 -49.78 68.78 -11.08
N PRO A 620 -51.05 68.68 -11.51
CA PRO A 620 -51.78 69.79 -12.11
C PRO A 620 -51.96 70.95 -11.13
N MET A 621 -51.61 72.18 -11.56
CA MET A 621 -51.45 73.39 -10.72
C MET A 621 -52.71 73.92 -10.01
N VAL A 622 -53.86 73.23 -10.02
CA VAL A 622 -55.11 73.75 -9.41
C VAL A 622 -55.95 72.66 -8.72
N VAL A 623 -55.32 71.75 -7.97
CA VAL A 623 -56.08 70.89 -7.05
C VAL A 623 -55.42 70.90 -5.69
N THR A 624 -56.06 71.55 -4.72
CA THR A 624 -55.95 71.15 -3.32
C THR A 624 -56.34 69.67 -3.28
N MET A 625 -55.37 68.76 -3.25
CA MET A 625 -55.65 67.36 -2.93
C MET A 625 -56.09 67.32 -1.47
N LEU A 626 -57.38 67.51 -1.24
CA LEU A 626 -58.03 66.96 -0.06
C LEU A 626 -58.04 65.45 -0.28
N VAL A 627 -56.97 64.77 0.11
CA VAL A 627 -57.04 63.33 0.35
C VAL A 627 -57.93 63.16 1.56
N MET A 628 -59.22 63.04 1.30
CA MET A 628 -60.20 62.59 2.26
C MET A 628 -59.81 61.15 2.65
N LEU A 629 -59.30 61.00 3.87
CA LEU A 629 -59.15 59.75 4.62
C LEU A 629 -58.92 58.50 3.75
N ILE A 630 -57.71 58.33 3.20
CA ILE A 630 -57.33 57.03 2.63
C ILE A 630 -56.63 56.24 3.72
N LEU A 631 -57.40 55.33 4.33
CA LEU A 631 -56.92 54.29 5.23
C LEU A 631 -55.99 53.36 4.44
N MET A 632 -54.68 53.53 4.55
CA MET A 632 -53.72 52.66 3.86
C MET A 632 -53.33 51.50 4.78
N VAL A 633 -54.02 50.36 4.58
CA VAL A 633 -53.86 49.16 5.39
C VAL A 633 -52.57 48.42 5.00
N CYS A 634 -51.65 48.30 5.95
CA CYS A 634 -50.29 47.78 5.70
C CYS A 634 -50.19 46.22 5.70
N CYS A 635 -51.29 45.48 5.56
CA CYS A 635 -51.29 44.02 5.59
C CYS A 635 -51.74 43.41 4.24
N MET A 636 -50.89 42.57 3.65
CA MET A 636 -51.16 41.80 2.42
C MET A 636 -52.47 40.99 2.47
N TRP A 637 -52.99 40.67 3.65
CA TRP A 637 -54.24 39.94 3.82
C TRP A 637 -55.51 40.72 3.44
N LEU A 638 -55.46 42.05 3.33
CA LEU A 638 -56.63 42.85 2.90
C LEU A 638 -56.60 43.30 1.44
N TRP A 639 -55.51 43.03 0.70
CA TRP A 639 -55.38 43.47 -0.70
C TRP A 639 -56.39 42.79 -1.63
N ALA A 640 -56.88 41.60 -1.25
CA ALA A 640 -57.97 40.90 -1.95
C ALA A 640 -59.35 41.58 -1.81
N ILE A 641 -59.56 42.41 -0.78
CA ILE A 641 -60.85 43.07 -0.53
C ILE A 641 -60.92 44.44 -1.24
N LEU A 642 -59.79 45.13 -1.43
CA LEU A 642 -59.75 46.44 -2.10
C LEU A 642 -59.88 46.37 -3.64
N GLN A 643 -59.53 45.24 -4.28
CA GLN A 643 -59.72 45.07 -5.72
C GLN A 643 -61.20 45.12 -6.15
N GLN A 644 -62.16 44.86 -5.26
CA GLN A 644 -63.58 44.95 -5.59
C GLN A 644 -64.15 46.37 -5.59
N PHE A 645 -63.44 47.36 -5.02
CA PHE A 645 -63.94 48.74 -4.90
C PHE A 645 -63.31 49.76 -5.86
N MET A 646 -62.13 49.48 -6.45
CA MET A 646 -61.43 50.44 -7.34
C MET A 646 -61.88 50.41 -8.83
N VAL A 647 -63.03 49.82 -9.16
CA VAL A 647 -63.57 49.79 -10.54
C VAL A 647 -64.47 51.00 -10.87
N LEU A 648 -64.80 51.86 -9.91
CA LEU A 648 -65.48 53.12 -10.21
C LEU A 648 -64.59 54.30 -9.82
N ILE A 649 -64.49 55.27 -10.74
CA ILE A 649 -63.78 56.55 -10.64
C ILE A 649 -62.32 56.47 -11.15
N LEU A 650 -62.14 56.44 -12.48
CA LEU A 650 -61.22 57.29 -13.26
C LEU A 650 -61.35 56.95 -14.78
N PRO A 651 -61.19 57.91 -15.72
CA PRO A 651 -61.37 57.68 -17.16
C PRO A 651 -60.17 56.97 -17.82
N PRO A 652 -60.33 56.40 -19.03
CA PRO A 652 -59.42 55.38 -19.60
C PRO A 652 -58.05 55.86 -20.11
N SER A 653 -57.66 57.12 -19.91
CA SER A 653 -56.57 57.72 -20.69
C SER A 653 -55.20 57.80 -19.99
N LEU A 654 -54.98 57.10 -18.87
CA LEU A 654 -53.64 56.95 -18.28
C LEU A 654 -53.45 55.53 -17.74
N GLN A 655 -53.01 54.63 -18.62
CA GLN A 655 -52.32 53.41 -18.24
C GLN A 655 -51.06 53.27 -19.11
N ILE A 656 -49.99 52.74 -18.50
CA ILE A 656 -48.61 52.50 -18.99
C ILE A 656 -47.66 53.68 -18.68
N ILE A 657 -46.56 53.60 -17.91
CA ILE A 657 -45.59 52.52 -17.55
C ILE A 657 -45.41 52.45 -16.02
#